data_AF-A0A1H3PCE7-F1
#
_entry.id   AF-A0A1H3PCE7-F1
#
_cell.length_a   1.000
_cell.length_b   1.000
_cell.length_c   1.000
_cell.angle_alpha   90.00
_cell.angle_beta   90.00
_cell.angle_gamma   90.00
#
_symmetry.space_group_name_H-M   'P 1'
#
loop_
_entity.id
_entity.type
_entity.pdbx_description
1 polymer ?
#
loop_
_entity_poly.entity_id
_entity_poly.type
_entity_poly.pdbx_seq_one_letter_code
_entity_poly.pdbx_strand_id
1 'polypeptide(L)'
;MKLPLPRGLRTAAGIMGAVTLVAGLVAGADTRDVAPQVRLHSGAAWVASGSVGQLTLLDGTSAEVAAQVQVDQPGSVLTAVQDGLTGYVLNRTRDSLVRVDGATRERTQPAPVTAGAGASLSVFPTADAVYTLDTQSGMFTKSDAKTLQPLGGVPLNVRAVPDEPVMDADNRLWVLDEQTGDLVWHYGGNRHSRAQAHTPGSAHLTLTGGHPAIVDTARRTAELLDTDGKVTKSLPVDLAPGETVAVSGSSGEARLLISDSARGQLLVCGFDAGSCAPIPLSGPGDLGRAVEIGNRVVVPDYATGKAFIVDLAQRRLLAERQLFNRPVRFELLSRDGMVFYNDPLSDQAGILSGEGGVRPISKYNPAKPEEGTTPVPGIGDPGPLPTTGGDPGTGPVPPTGPQPGPDTATAVSIEISPRDHGMVGDEFQLTARGTGAVGVSGAQWTFGDGATATGTGVKHRWSQAGTFTVNVSAQLSTGQTGRAAAQVVIDSADAPPRIVKLVVTPEVPQVGRAATISAELTGGRYSGLAWSVTGAGGEVVTSTAPEFQHVFAAEGTYTVKLAVTGGATTVEQSREVTVAPAPHEVRCGDKVTTNAVLTADLICSTGVGVTIAASDVTLDLNGHTLSTDSTSAARKGIVVTGGSKVTIRNGTVRQFADGIVVADAADVTIDHVTARGLAQDNFDHFAITAERTRNLQIRNSTMDAFSPFRFDHGSSVTAVGSNLTGSDSYHAISHCGDNSSCVFQDGLLKVKNFTCDQQGSSVTADRMTVAIDIFAPGCKIATVTNSTLALGESSADDNVLTNNTFDGSRVLMMSWKHFTISGNVFRDADNRALEITDSAWGKLSGNHFLGAKASGVIVNFGWVGAPGTTVEISDNEFAGNGFGTGDETYGHDGLTVVDIKDNQVIVVVKGNHTKNNARFGINVNPGTAVVDGGGNTTSGDPQGCRGVVCGRG
;
A
#
# COMPACT_ATOMS: atom_id res chain seq x y z
N MET A 1 -63.80 -25.92 25.48
CA MET A 1 -64.53 -26.65 26.54
C MET A 1 -63.84 -26.31 27.87
N LYS A 2 -64.59 -25.85 28.89
CA LYS A 2 -64.18 -25.55 30.29
C LYS A 2 -62.96 -24.65 30.59
N LEU A 3 -63.31 -23.49 31.17
CA LEU A 3 -62.61 -22.55 32.09
C LEU A 3 -61.79 -23.21 33.24
N PRO A 4 -60.96 -22.49 34.07
CA PRO A 4 -61.15 -21.07 34.48
C PRO A 4 -59.93 -20.12 34.71
N LEU A 5 -60.31 -18.83 34.79
CA LEU A 5 -59.73 -17.65 35.48
C LEU A 5 -59.57 -17.84 37.03
N PRO A 6 -59.25 -16.82 37.90
CA PRO A 6 -58.87 -15.38 37.72
C PRO A 6 -57.73 -14.84 38.66
N ARG A 7 -57.53 -13.51 38.61
CA ARG A 7 -57.10 -12.52 39.67
C ARG A 7 -55.64 -12.03 39.61
N GLY A 8 -55.33 -10.73 39.58
CA GLY A 8 -56.15 -9.53 39.25
C GLY A 8 -55.76 -8.25 40.01
N LEU A 9 -56.06 -7.07 39.42
CA LEU A 9 -56.24 -5.72 40.05
C LEU A 9 -54.97 -5.10 40.72
N ARG A 10 -54.64 -3.79 40.75
CA ARG A 10 -55.24 -2.44 40.46
C ARG A 10 -54.05 -1.41 40.53
N THR A 11 -54.05 -0.11 40.15
CA THR A 11 -55.03 0.86 39.57
C THR A 11 -54.30 2.06 38.93
N ALA A 12 -54.93 2.71 37.93
CA ALA A 12 -55.18 4.16 37.77
C ALA A 12 -54.13 5.23 38.23
N ALA A 13 -53.60 6.08 37.33
CA ALA A 13 -54.13 7.38 36.86
C ALA A 13 -53.65 8.60 37.71
N GLY A 14 -53.42 9.82 37.21
CA GLY A 14 -53.46 10.38 35.84
C GLY A 14 -53.26 11.93 35.87
N ILE A 15 -53.49 12.61 34.72
CA ILE A 15 -53.73 14.07 34.52
C ILE A 15 -52.43 14.92 34.40
N MET A 16 -52.02 15.39 33.21
CA MET A 16 -52.55 16.45 32.31
C MET A 16 -52.21 17.89 32.76
N GLY A 17 -51.50 18.64 31.90
CA GLY A 17 -51.30 20.09 32.00
C GLY A 17 -50.75 20.66 30.68
N ALA A 18 -51.41 21.69 30.11
CA ALA A 18 -51.07 22.26 28.80
C ALA A 18 -51.37 23.77 28.74
N VAL A 19 -50.41 24.59 28.29
CA VAL A 19 -50.51 26.02 27.90
C VAL A 19 -49.31 26.33 26.96
N THR A 20 -49.46 26.22 25.62
CA THR A 20 -49.62 27.30 24.60
C THR A 20 -48.54 28.41 24.48
N LEU A 21 -47.78 28.33 23.36
CA LEU A 21 -47.46 29.38 22.34
C LEU A 21 -47.06 30.82 22.77
N VAL A 22 -45.95 31.33 22.20
CA VAL A 22 -45.88 32.36 21.13
C VAL A 22 -44.48 32.31 20.45
N ALA A 23 -44.39 32.75 19.19
CA ALA A 23 -43.22 32.63 18.31
C ALA A 23 -42.09 33.65 18.53
N GLY A 24 -40.89 33.29 18.07
CA GLY A 24 -39.76 34.19 17.82
C GLY A 24 -38.97 33.71 16.61
N LEU A 25 -39.16 34.35 15.45
CA LEU A 25 -38.57 33.96 14.16
C LEU A 25 -37.65 35.09 13.70
N VAL A 26 -36.33 34.86 13.73
CA VAL A 26 -35.33 35.72 13.07
C VAL A 26 -34.32 34.79 12.38
N ALA A 27 -34.15 34.99 11.07
CA ALA A 27 -33.23 34.22 10.25
C ALA A 27 -31.78 34.70 10.41
N GLY A 28 -30.81 33.80 10.21
CA GLY A 28 -29.38 34.10 10.29
C GLY A 28 -28.50 33.04 9.64
N ALA A 29 -28.47 33.04 8.30
CA ALA A 29 -27.43 32.49 7.41
C ALA A 29 -26.76 31.13 7.76
N ASP A 30 -27.27 30.07 7.13
CA ASP A 30 -26.52 29.19 6.22
C ASP A 30 -24.98 29.10 6.39
N THR A 31 -24.51 28.07 7.09
CA THR A 31 -23.27 27.38 6.72
C THR A 31 -23.55 25.88 6.64
N ARG A 32 -23.48 25.34 5.43
CA ARG A 32 -23.61 23.91 5.16
C ARG A 32 -22.45 23.16 5.83
N ASP A 33 -22.76 22.27 6.78
CA ASP A 33 -21.80 21.26 7.22
C ASP A 33 -21.53 20.30 6.06
N VAL A 34 -20.43 20.57 5.35
CA VAL A 34 -19.87 19.65 4.36
C VAL A 34 -19.43 18.40 5.12
N ALA A 35 -20.11 17.28 4.89
CA ALA A 35 -19.65 15.99 5.39
C ALA A 35 -18.19 15.79 4.96
N PRO A 36 -17.25 15.53 5.90
CA PRO A 36 -15.84 15.48 5.58
C PRO A 36 -15.58 14.34 4.59
N GLN A 37 -15.01 14.68 3.43
CA GLN A 37 -14.65 13.69 2.43
C GLN A 37 -13.72 12.64 3.04
N VAL A 38 -14.10 11.37 2.96
CA VAL A 38 -13.23 10.26 3.33
C VAL A 38 -12.10 10.17 2.30
N ARG A 39 -10.96 10.79 2.63
CA ARG A 39 -9.70 10.48 1.96
C ARG A 39 -9.25 9.11 2.48
N LEU A 40 -9.21 8.12 1.60
CA LEU A 40 -8.57 6.84 1.89
C LEU A 40 -7.06 7.07 1.91
N HIS A 41 -6.49 7.15 3.12
CA HIS A 41 -5.07 7.38 3.32
C HIS A 41 -4.30 6.06 3.19
N SER A 42 -3.73 5.80 2.01
CA SER A 42 -2.70 4.77 1.85
C SER A 42 -1.44 5.16 2.62
N GLY A 43 -0.88 4.24 3.39
CA GLY A 43 0.23 4.52 4.29
C GLY A 43 -0.14 5.39 5.48
N ALA A 44 -1.16 5.01 6.25
CA ALA A 44 -1.48 5.64 7.53
C ALA A 44 -1.04 4.77 8.72
N ALA A 45 -0.78 5.40 9.88
CA ALA A 45 -0.43 4.69 11.11
C ALA A 45 -1.03 5.33 12.37
N TRP A 46 -1.63 4.49 13.22
CA TRP A 46 -2.05 4.86 14.56
C TRP A 46 -0.85 4.91 15.52
N VAL A 47 -0.66 6.05 16.18
CA VAL A 47 0.35 6.27 17.21
C VAL A 47 -0.31 6.70 18.53
N ALA A 48 0.17 6.16 19.65
CA ALA A 48 -0.35 6.50 20.97
C ALA A 48 0.34 7.74 21.56
N SER A 49 -0.37 8.45 22.43
CA SER A 49 0.25 9.33 23.42
C SER A 49 -0.37 9.13 24.79
N GLY A 50 0.43 8.57 25.69
CA GLY A 50 0.05 8.26 27.07
C GLY A 50 -0.06 9.49 27.97
N SER A 51 0.73 10.53 27.68
CA SER A 51 0.70 11.81 28.41
C SER A 51 -0.70 12.45 28.38
N VAL A 52 -1.43 12.30 27.28
CA VAL A 52 -2.76 12.90 27.07
C VAL A 52 -3.89 11.87 26.90
N GLY A 53 -3.59 10.57 26.86
CA GLY A 53 -4.59 9.50 26.78
C GLY A 53 -5.22 9.32 25.39
N GLN A 54 -4.51 9.68 24.33
CA GLN A 54 -5.03 9.75 22.95
C GLN A 54 -4.38 8.73 22.01
N LEU A 55 -5.14 8.33 21.00
CA LEU A 55 -4.67 7.62 19.81
C LEU A 55 -4.80 8.57 18.61
N THR A 56 -3.73 8.71 17.82
CA THR A 56 -3.63 9.68 16.71
C THR A 56 -3.33 8.94 15.42
N LEU A 57 -4.12 9.14 14.37
CA LEU A 57 -3.88 8.57 13.04
C LEU A 57 -3.02 9.57 12.25
N LEU A 58 -1.85 9.15 11.81
CA LEU A 58 -0.95 9.92 10.96
C LEU A 58 -1.09 9.46 9.51
N ASP A 59 -1.19 10.41 8.57
CA ASP A 59 -1.11 10.14 7.13
C ASP A 59 0.35 10.27 6.67
N GLY A 60 0.91 9.18 6.13
CA GLY A 60 2.29 9.12 5.65
C GLY A 60 2.57 10.01 4.43
N THR A 61 1.56 10.22 3.58
CA THR A 61 1.68 11.01 2.36
C THR A 61 1.72 12.52 2.67
N SER A 62 0.76 13.01 3.46
CA SER A 62 0.67 14.43 3.84
C SER A 62 1.60 14.81 5.01
N ALA A 63 1.99 13.85 5.85
CA ALA A 63 2.59 14.09 7.16
C ALA A 63 1.71 14.96 8.07
N GLU A 64 0.41 14.67 8.08
CA GLU A 64 -0.60 15.37 8.88
C GLU A 64 -1.33 14.41 9.83
N VAL A 65 -1.99 14.99 10.84
CA VAL A 65 -2.90 14.27 11.73
C VAL A 65 -4.25 14.09 11.03
N ALA A 66 -4.54 12.86 10.60
CA ALA A 66 -5.78 12.49 9.93
C ALA A 66 -6.95 12.23 10.91
N ALA A 67 -6.65 11.82 12.14
CA ALA A 67 -7.63 11.67 13.22
C ALA A 67 -6.97 11.75 14.60
N GLN A 68 -7.73 12.17 15.60
CA GLN A 68 -7.43 11.96 17.02
C GLN A 68 -8.65 11.34 17.69
N VAL A 69 -8.42 10.38 18.59
CA VAL A 69 -9.46 9.75 19.40
C VAL A 69 -8.96 9.66 20.84
N GLN A 70 -9.72 10.24 21.77
CA GLN A 70 -9.49 10.05 23.19
C GLN A 70 -9.77 8.58 23.54
N VAL A 71 -8.78 7.84 24.02
CA VAL A 71 -8.91 6.40 24.33
C VAL A 71 -8.89 6.14 25.83
N ASP A 72 -8.19 6.95 26.61
CA ASP A 72 -8.11 6.88 28.06
C ASP A 72 -7.88 8.26 28.70
N GLN A 73 -7.67 8.33 30.01
CA GLN A 73 -7.25 9.54 30.72
C GLN A 73 -5.75 9.86 30.48
N PRO A 74 -5.35 11.15 30.57
CA PRO A 74 -3.95 11.58 30.64
C PRO A 74 -3.12 10.83 31.69
N GLY A 75 -1.85 10.59 31.39
CA GLY A 75 -0.88 9.94 32.28
C GLY A 75 -0.85 8.39 32.25
N SER A 76 -1.46 7.78 31.22
CA SER A 76 -1.61 6.32 31.11
C SER A 76 -0.53 5.71 30.23
N VAL A 77 -0.07 4.49 30.53
CA VAL A 77 0.88 3.77 29.66
C VAL A 77 0.09 3.07 28.54
N LEU A 78 0.16 3.64 27.33
CA LEU A 78 -0.56 3.17 26.16
C LEU A 78 0.40 2.55 25.14
N THR A 79 0.03 1.41 24.57
CA THR A 79 0.69 0.79 23.42
C THR A 79 -0.33 0.64 22.29
N ALA A 80 0.00 1.12 21.10
CA ALA A 80 -0.84 0.99 19.90
C ALA A 80 -0.43 -0.22 19.07
N VAL A 81 -1.39 -1.04 18.67
CA VAL A 81 -1.25 -2.06 17.62
C VAL A 81 -2.38 -1.87 16.60
N GLN A 82 -2.17 -2.23 15.34
CA GLN A 82 -3.17 -1.96 14.29
C GLN A 82 -3.26 -3.06 13.24
N ASP A 83 -4.49 -3.33 12.81
CA ASP A 83 -4.83 -4.21 11.69
C ASP A 83 -5.69 -3.43 10.69
N GLY A 84 -5.27 -3.43 9.42
CA GLY A 84 -5.74 -2.47 8.42
C GLY A 84 -5.71 -1.02 8.95
N LEU A 85 -6.87 -0.34 8.86
CA LEU A 85 -7.10 0.98 9.46
C LEU A 85 -7.61 0.93 10.92
N THR A 86 -7.87 -0.26 11.48
CA THR A 86 -8.37 -0.39 12.86
C THR A 86 -7.21 -0.30 13.86
N GLY A 87 -7.30 0.67 14.77
CA GLY A 87 -6.37 0.81 15.89
C GLY A 87 -6.87 0.04 17.11
N TYR A 88 -5.96 -0.59 17.84
CA TYR A 88 -6.22 -1.19 19.14
C TYR A 88 -5.21 -0.64 20.15
N VAL A 89 -5.70 -0.18 21.29
CA VAL A 89 -4.87 0.45 22.33
C VAL A 89 -4.89 -0.42 23.57
N LEU A 90 -3.74 -1.01 23.87
CA LEU A 90 -3.51 -1.62 25.16
C LEU A 90 -3.17 -0.53 26.18
N ASN A 91 -4.00 -0.44 27.21
CA ASN A 91 -3.72 0.35 28.40
C ASN A 91 -3.07 -0.54 29.46
N ARG A 92 -1.75 -0.40 29.62
CA ARG A 92 -0.94 -1.16 30.58
C ARG A 92 -1.08 -0.64 32.02
N THR A 93 -1.78 0.49 32.23
CA THR A 93 -2.03 1.05 33.58
C THR A 93 -3.35 0.56 34.18
N ARG A 94 -4.36 0.23 33.36
CA ARG A 94 -5.69 -0.22 33.82
C ARG A 94 -6.09 -1.61 33.31
N ASP A 95 -5.17 -2.34 32.69
CA ASP A 95 -5.41 -3.68 32.12
C ASP A 95 -6.66 -3.74 31.24
N SER A 96 -6.70 -2.86 30.24
CA SER A 96 -7.85 -2.74 29.34
C SER A 96 -7.43 -2.54 27.89
N LEU A 97 -8.21 -3.10 26.97
CA LEU A 97 -8.06 -2.91 25.53
C LEU A 97 -9.19 -2.02 24.99
N VAL A 98 -8.86 -1.06 24.13
CA VAL A 98 -9.83 -0.22 23.40
C VAL A 98 -9.62 -0.40 21.90
N ARG A 99 -10.67 -0.74 21.16
CA ARG A 99 -10.67 -0.69 19.69
C ARG A 99 -11.08 0.71 19.25
N VAL A 100 -10.44 1.23 18.21
CA VAL A 100 -10.78 2.47 17.50
C VAL A 100 -10.91 2.15 16.01
N ASP A 101 -12.06 2.48 15.42
CA ASP A 101 -12.30 2.31 14.00
C ASP A 101 -11.62 3.42 13.18
N GLY A 102 -10.83 3.05 12.17
CA GLY A 102 -10.13 4.02 11.33
C GLY A 102 -11.03 4.87 10.43
N ALA A 103 -12.18 4.33 10.02
CA ALA A 103 -13.10 5.02 9.11
C ALA A 103 -14.12 5.86 9.89
N THR A 104 -14.73 5.32 10.94
CA THR A 104 -15.78 6.03 11.70
C THR A 104 -15.25 6.81 12.90
N ARG A 105 -14.01 6.57 13.34
CA ARG A 105 -13.41 7.07 14.59
C ARG A 105 -14.16 6.61 15.85
N GLU A 106 -15.11 5.69 15.73
CA GLU A 106 -15.81 5.11 16.87
C GLU A 106 -14.88 4.24 17.70
N ARG A 107 -15.07 4.27 19.03
CA ARG A 107 -14.31 3.43 19.97
C ARG A 107 -15.22 2.51 20.76
N THR A 108 -14.71 1.33 21.11
CA THR A 108 -15.37 0.47 22.10
C THR A 108 -15.28 1.10 23.50
N GLN A 109 -16.11 0.62 24.43
CA GLN A 109 -15.78 0.78 25.85
C GLN A 109 -14.47 0.01 26.15
N PRO A 110 -13.68 0.43 27.15
CA PRO A 110 -12.49 -0.33 27.57
C PRO A 110 -12.88 -1.74 28.00
N ALA A 111 -12.45 -2.74 27.23
CA ALA A 111 -12.66 -4.14 27.55
C ALA A 111 -11.57 -4.59 28.54
N PRO A 112 -11.93 -5.16 29.70
CA PRO A 112 -10.92 -5.64 30.65
C PRO A 112 -10.16 -6.84 30.05
N VAL A 113 -8.84 -6.83 30.22
CA VAL A 113 -7.98 -8.00 29.97
C VAL A 113 -7.63 -8.68 31.30
N THR A 114 -6.65 -9.58 31.33
CA THR A 114 -6.18 -10.22 32.55
C THR A 114 -5.69 -9.17 33.56
N ALA A 115 -6.40 -9.02 34.68
CA ALA A 115 -6.08 -8.03 35.71
C ALA A 115 -4.74 -8.33 36.40
N GLY A 116 -3.89 -7.29 36.52
CA GLY A 116 -2.53 -7.38 37.04
C GLY A 116 -1.45 -7.71 35.99
N ALA A 117 -1.81 -7.89 34.72
CA ALA A 117 -0.85 -8.24 33.67
C ALA A 117 0.03 -7.04 33.25
N GLY A 118 -0.57 -5.90 32.89
CA GLY A 118 0.09 -4.64 32.55
C GLY A 118 1.21 -4.78 31.51
N ALA A 119 2.45 -4.81 31.99
CA ALA A 119 3.65 -4.99 31.18
C ALA A 119 3.83 -6.42 30.63
N SER A 120 3.12 -7.44 31.14
CA SER A 120 3.19 -8.81 30.61
C SER A 120 2.22 -9.09 29.47
N LEU A 121 1.31 -8.18 29.12
CA LEU A 121 0.34 -8.46 28.05
C LEU A 121 0.94 -8.16 26.67
N SER A 122 0.87 -9.15 25.77
CA SER A 122 1.08 -9.02 24.32
C SER A 122 -0.27 -9.10 23.59
N VAL A 123 -0.44 -8.34 22.50
CA VAL A 123 -1.71 -8.23 21.75
C VAL A 123 -1.47 -8.45 20.26
N PHE A 124 -2.27 -9.33 19.65
CA PHE A 124 -2.18 -9.70 18.24
C PHE A 124 -3.56 -9.52 17.59
N PRO A 125 -3.82 -8.35 16.95
CA PRO A 125 -5.04 -8.14 16.20
C PRO A 125 -4.95 -8.85 14.84
N THR A 126 -6.06 -9.43 14.40
CA THR A 126 -6.24 -10.05 13.09
C THR A 126 -7.64 -9.69 12.58
N ALA A 127 -7.91 -9.91 11.28
CA ALA A 127 -9.16 -9.46 10.65
C ALA A 127 -10.44 -9.97 11.36
N ASP A 128 -10.38 -11.18 11.94
CA ASP A 128 -11.53 -11.84 12.57
C ASP A 128 -11.50 -11.82 14.11
N ALA A 129 -10.33 -11.59 14.73
CA ALA A 129 -10.20 -11.65 16.19
C ALA A 129 -9.04 -10.81 16.73
N VAL A 130 -9.12 -10.46 18.02
CA VAL A 130 -7.94 -10.01 18.78
C VAL A 130 -7.53 -11.10 19.74
N TYR A 131 -6.27 -11.52 19.64
CA TYR A 131 -5.67 -12.44 20.59
C TYR A 131 -4.82 -11.68 21.61
N THR A 132 -4.84 -12.13 22.86
CA THR A 132 -4.00 -11.59 23.93
C THR A 132 -3.27 -12.73 24.65
N LEU A 133 -2.02 -12.48 25.02
CA LEU A 133 -1.21 -13.39 25.83
C LEU A 133 -0.69 -12.63 27.04
N ASP A 134 -1.03 -13.09 28.24
CA ASP A 134 -0.31 -12.70 29.45
C ASP A 134 0.95 -13.57 29.55
N THR A 135 2.12 -12.97 29.34
CA THR A 135 3.41 -13.67 29.35
C THR A 135 3.88 -14.12 30.73
N GLN A 136 3.20 -13.72 31.83
CA GLN A 136 3.51 -14.23 33.17
C GLN A 136 2.69 -15.46 33.55
N SER A 137 1.37 -15.45 33.30
CA SER A 137 0.50 -16.60 33.58
C SER A 137 0.45 -17.63 32.44
N GLY A 138 0.87 -17.24 31.23
CA GLY A 138 0.72 -18.05 30.02
C GLY A 138 -0.73 -18.15 29.54
N MET A 139 -1.64 -17.29 30.01
CA MET A 139 -3.04 -17.29 29.61
C MET A 139 -3.20 -16.65 28.23
N PHE A 140 -3.63 -17.45 27.25
CA PHE A 140 -3.89 -17.02 25.88
C PHE A 140 -5.39 -16.91 25.63
N THR A 141 -5.87 -15.72 25.29
CA THR A 141 -7.31 -15.41 25.16
C THR A 141 -7.62 -14.90 23.75
N LYS A 142 -8.72 -15.37 23.17
CA LYS A 142 -9.29 -14.88 21.91
C LYS A 142 -10.51 -14.02 22.22
N SER A 143 -10.60 -12.85 21.59
CA SER A 143 -11.75 -11.94 21.65
C SER A 143 -12.23 -11.58 20.24
N ASP A 144 -13.50 -11.21 20.13
CA ASP A 144 -14.11 -10.71 18.89
C ASP A 144 -13.46 -9.40 18.43
N ALA A 145 -13.06 -9.29 17.16
CA ALA A 145 -12.30 -8.15 16.67
C ALA A 145 -13.07 -6.81 16.70
N LYS A 146 -14.40 -6.83 16.68
CA LYS A 146 -15.22 -5.61 16.62
C LYS A 146 -15.66 -5.12 18.00
N THR A 147 -16.06 -6.04 18.86
CA THR A 147 -16.67 -5.76 20.17
C THR A 147 -15.72 -5.94 21.34
N LEU A 148 -14.58 -6.60 21.13
CA LEU A 148 -13.62 -7.04 22.16
C LEU A 148 -14.24 -7.98 23.23
N GLN A 149 -15.39 -8.59 22.96
CA GLN A 149 -15.96 -9.60 23.85
C GLN A 149 -15.10 -10.88 23.83
N PRO A 150 -14.73 -11.45 24.98
CA PRO A 150 -13.97 -12.70 25.03
C PRO A 150 -14.76 -13.87 24.42
N LEU A 151 -14.13 -14.57 23.48
CA LEU A 151 -14.67 -15.77 22.81
C LEU A 151 -14.16 -17.06 23.45
N GLY A 152 -13.08 -17.00 24.23
CA GLY A 152 -12.52 -18.11 24.98
C GLY A 152 -11.03 -17.92 25.27
N GLY A 153 -10.46 -18.74 26.15
CA GLY A 153 -9.03 -18.70 26.44
C GLY A 153 -8.50 -20.02 26.99
N VAL A 154 -7.21 -20.26 26.80
CA VAL A 154 -6.50 -21.48 27.16
C VAL A 154 -5.19 -21.17 27.88
N PRO A 155 -4.85 -21.90 28.96
CA PRO A 155 -3.53 -21.79 29.58
C PRO A 155 -2.50 -22.52 28.73
N LEU A 156 -1.52 -21.79 28.21
CA LEU A 156 -0.38 -22.38 27.49
C LEU A 156 0.68 -22.93 28.45
N ASN A 157 0.62 -22.60 29.74
CA ASN A 157 1.58 -23.00 30.78
C ASN A 157 3.02 -22.67 30.35
N VAL A 158 3.25 -21.39 30.05
CA VAL A 158 4.54 -20.81 29.65
C VAL A 158 4.74 -19.50 30.38
N ARG A 159 5.99 -19.10 30.58
CA ARG A 159 6.36 -17.74 30.95
C ARG A 159 7.30 -17.19 29.90
N ALA A 160 6.94 -16.07 29.28
CA ALA A 160 7.71 -15.46 28.21
C ALA A 160 8.20 -14.06 28.59
N VAL A 161 9.25 -13.61 27.88
CA VAL A 161 9.63 -12.19 27.88
C VAL A 161 8.50 -11.38 27.21
N PRO A 162 8.09 -10.21 27.75
CA PRO A 162 7.17 -9.32 27.07
C PRO A 162 7.64 -8.95 25.66
N ASP A 163 6.69 -8.75 24.74
CA ASP A 163 6.94 -8.31 23.36
C ASP A 163 7.86 -9.23 22.49
N GLU A 164 8.32 -10.40 22.98
CA GLU A 164 8.98 -11.47 22.22
C GLU A 164 8.02 -12.52 21.56
N PRO A 165 6.83 -12.84 22.09
CA PRO A 165 5.90 -13.75 21.42
C PRO A 165 5.41 -13.17 20.09
N VAL A 166 5.30 -14.01 19.06
CA VAL A 166 4.90 -13.60 17.70
C VAL A 166 3.75 -14.44 17.17
N MET A 167 2.93 -13.85 16.30
CA MET A 167 1.83 -14.53 15.62
C MET A 167 2.03 -14.48 14.11
N ASP A 168 2.03 -15.64 13.45
CA ASP A 168 2.16 -15.71 11.99
C ASP A 168 0.83 -15.47 11.25
N ALA A 169 0.91 -15.40 9.91
CA ALA A 169 -0.23 -15.08 9.05
C ALA A 169 -1.37 -16.10 9.11
N ASP A 170 -1.13 -17.33 9.58
CA ASP A 170 -2.16 -18.35 9.80
C ASP A 170 -2.78 -18.26 11.21
N ASN A 171 -2.50 -17.19 11.95
CA ASN A 171 -2.86 -16.96 13.35
C ASN A 171 -2.20 -17.95 14.33
N ARG A 172 -1.03 -18.51 14.00
CA ARG A 172 -0.28 -19.40 14.92
C ARG A 172 0.55 -18.55 15.86
N LEU A 173 0.26 -18.64 17.16
CA LEU A 173 1.05 -17.99 18.21
C LEU A 173 2.28 -18.86 18.50
N TRP A 174 3.46 -18.24 18.49
CA TRP A 174 4.75 -18.84 18.85
C TRP A 174 5.33 -18.16 20.09
N VAL A 175 5.84 -18.95 21.04
CA VAL A 175 6.29 -18.49 22.36
C VAL A 175 7.53 -19.27 22.80
N LEU A 176 8.52 -18.57 23.35
CA LEU A 176 9.63 -19.18 24.10
C LEU A 176 9.27 -19.21 25.59
N ASP A 177 9.42 -20.37 26.24
CA ASP A 177 9.19 -20.52 27.69
C ASP A 177 10.49 -20.40 28.50
N GLU A 178 10.65 -19.25 29.15
CA GLU A 178 11.77 -18.85 30.00
C GLU A 178 11.95 -19.70 31.27
N GLN A 179 10.99 -20.58 31.60
CA GLN A 179 11.15 -21.53 32.71
C GLN A 179 11.81 -22.83 32.29
N THR A 180 11.53 -23.30 31.07
CA THR A 180 11.93 -24.64 30.61
C THR A 180 13.00 -24.62 29.53
N GLY A 181 13.07 -23.57 28.71
CA GLY A 181 13.85 -23.58 27.46
C GLY A 181 13.05 -24.12 26.27
N ASP A 182 11.76 -24.39 26.43
CA ASP A 182 10.93 -24.97 25.38
C ASP A 182 10.41 -23.89 24.39
N LEU A 183 10.19 -24.30 23.14
CA LEU A 183 9.38 -23.57 22.18
C LEU A 183 7.96 -24.12 22.27
N VAL A 184 6.97 -23.25 22.39
CA VAL A 184 5.55 -23.61 22.47
C VAL A 184 4.80 -22.84 21.40
N TRP A 185 3.89 -23.51 20.69
CA TRP A 185 3.00 -22.82 19.76
C TRP A 185 1.57 -23.33 19.86
N HIS A 186 0.63 -22.47 19.47
CA HIS A 186 -0.79 -22.76 19.52
C HIS A 186 -1.44 -22.53 18.15
N TYR A 187 -2.07 -23.57 17.61
CA TYR A 187 -2.78 -23.54 16.33
C TYR A 187 -3.97 -24.49 16.33
N GLY A 188 -5.06 -24.14 15.64
CA GLY A 188 -6.23 -25.00 15.49
C GLY A 188 -6.89 -25.43 16.82
N GLY A 189 -6.68 -24.69 17.90
CA GLY A 189 -7.14 -25.03 19.26
C GLY A 189 -6.22 -26.01 20.02
N ASN A 190 -5.07 -26.39 19.46
CA ASN A 190 -4.12 -27.32 20.06
C ASN A 190 -2.82 -26.60 20.48
N ARG A 191 -2.27 -27.03 21.63
CA ARG A 191 -0.93 -26.64 22.08
C ARG A 191 0.09 -27.67 21.60
N HIS A 192 1.14 -27.18 20.96
CA HIS A 192 2.30 -27.94 20.53
C HIS A 192 3.56 -27.44 21.26
N SER A 193 4.61 -28.26 21.35
CA SER A 193 5.88 -27.83 21.95
C SER A 193 7.08 -28.66 21.51
N ARG A 194 8.24 -28.00 21.43
CA ARG A 194 9.57 -28.58 21.20
C ARG A 194 10.44 -28.34 22.43
N ALA A 195 10.84 -29.41 23.10
CA ALA A 195 11.63 -29.32 24.32
C ALA A 195 13.03 -28.75 24.08
N GLN A 196 13.55 -27.95 25.02
CA GLN A 196 14.93 -27.42 25.03
C GLN A 196 15.32 -26.63 23.77
N ALA A 197 14.34 -26.04 23.09
CA ALA A 197 14.51 -25.29 21.85
C ALA A 197 15.46 -24.10 21.97
N HIS A 198 15.59 -23.48 23.15
CA HIS A 198 16.42 -22.30 23.39
C HIS A 198 17.03 -22.31 24.81
N THR A 199 17.95 -21.39 25.08
CA THR A 199 18.55 -21.15 26.39
C THR A 199 17.83 -19.99 27.09
N PRO A 200 17.11 -20.23 28.20
CA PRO A 200 16.39 -19.18 28.92
C PRO A 200 17.24 -17.97 29.26
N GLY A 201 16.63 -16.78 29.17
CA GLY A 201 17.23 -15.48 29.46
C GLY A 201 18.23 -14.98 28.42
N SER A 202 18.37 -15.66 27.27
CA SER A 202 19.41 -15.36 26.28
C SER A 202 18.97 -15.56 24.82
N ALA A 203 17.70 -15.85 24.59
CA ALA A 203 17.15 -16.09 23.26
C ALA A 203 16.02 -15.12 22.90
N HIS A 204 15.86 -14.89 21.61
CA HIS A 204 14.84 -14.03 21.02
C HIS A 204 14.07 -14.79 19.94
N LEU A 205 12.82 -14.40 19.72
CA LEU A 205 11.90 -14.98 18.75
C LEU A 205 11.40 -13.90 17.78
N THR A 206 11.42 -14.20 16.48
CA THR A 206 10.85 -13.30 15.47
C THR A 206 10.27 -14.08 14.30
N LEU A 207 9.59 -13.39 13.38
CA LEU A 207 9.14 -13.95 12.11
C LEU A 207 9.99 -13.40 10.98
N THR A 208 10.39 -14.27 10.05
CA THR A 208 11.17 -13.90 8.87
C THR A 208 10.75 -14.77 7.68
N GLY A 209 10.45 -14.14 6.53
CA GLY A 209 9.89 -14.83 5.37
C GLY A 209 8.57 -15.58 5.65
N GLY A 210 7.80 -15.14 6.66
CA GLY A 210 6.60 -15.85 7.15
C GLY A 210 6.87 -17.02 8.10
N HIS A 211 8.13 -17.33 8.42
CA HIS A 211 8.54 -18.46 9.26
C HIS A 211 9.10 -17.99 10.61
N PRO A 212 8.93 -18.77 11.71
CA PRO A 212 9.54 -18.42 12.99
C PRO A 212 11.04 -18.66 12.97
N ALA A 213 11.78 -17.76 13.63
CA ALA A 213 13.22 -17.89 13.82
C ALA A 213 13.62 -17.56 15.26
N ILE A 214 14.49 -18.39 15.82
CA ILE A 214 15.06 -18.22 17.16
C ILE A 214 16.50 -17.71 17.02
N VAL A 215 16.89 -16.70 17.79
CA VAL A 215 18.28 -16.26 17.94
C VAL A 215 18.70 -16.50 19.38
N ASP A 216 19.62 -17.42 19.63
CA ASP A 216 20.13 -17.78 20.95
C ASP A 216 21.58 -17.28 21.10
N THR A 217 21.78 -16.26 21.95
CA THR A 217 23.09 -15.62 22.17
C THR A 217 24.03 -16.46 23.03
N ALA A 218 23.51 -17.36 23.88
CA ALA A 218 24.31 -18.27 24.67
C ALA A 218 24.83 -19.46 23.83
N ARG A 219 24.01 -19.99 22.92
CA ARG A 219 24.39 -21.02 21.94
C ARG A 219 25.14 -20.48 20.74
N ARG A 220 25.05 -19.16 20.48
CA ARG A 220 25.61 -18.47 19.30
C ARG A 220 25.01 -18.95 17.98
N THR A 221 23.70 -19.22 17.99
CA THR A 221 22.98 -19.82 16.87
C THR A 221 21.71 -19.06 16.55
N ALA A 222 21.45 -18.87 15.27
CA ALA A 222 20.12 -18.56 14.75
C ALA A 222 19.54 -19.83 14.10
N GLU A 223 18.27 -20.14 14.36
CA GLU A 223 17.55 -21.28 13.79
C GLU A 223 16.29 -20.78 13.07
N LEU A 224 16.10 -21.19 11.82
CA LEU A 224 14.84 -21.01 11.08
C LEU A 224 13.99 -22.27 11.25
N LEU A 225 12.70 -22.09 11.49
CA LEU A 225 11.76 -23.16 11.80
C LEU A 225 10.71 -23.36 10.71
N ASP A 226 10.24 -24.60 10.53
CA ASP A 226 9.03 -24.88 9.78
C ASP A 226 7.75 -24.73 10.65
N THR A 227 6.61 -25.02 10.05
CA THR A 227 5.28 -24.93 10.68
C THR A 227 5.07 -25.90 11.85
N ASP A 228 5.90 -26.96 11.92
CA ASP A 228 5.90 -27.95 12.99
C ASP A 228 7.01 -27.66 14.04
N GLY A 229 7.60 -26.46 13.99
CA GLY A 229 8.62 -26.00 14.94
C GLY A 229 9.97 -26.70 14.79
N LYS A 230 10.19 -27.47 13.72
CA LYS A 230 11.45 -28.17 13.47
C LYS A 230 12.45 -27.24 12.77
N VAL A 231 13.73 -27.35 13.13
CA VAL A 231 14.82 -26.59 12.49
C VAL A 231 14.94 -27.00 11.02
N THR A 232 14.77 -26.05 10.12
CA THR A 232 15.01 -26.22 8.68
C THR A 232 16.41 -25.75 8.31
N LYS A 233 16.88 -24.66 8.93
CA LYS A 233 18.21 -24.06 8.71
C LYS A 233 18.78 -23.53 10.03
N SER A 234 20.10 -23.54 10.16
CA SER A 234 20.80 -22.96 11.30
C SER A 234 22.02 -22.18 10.81
N LEU A 235 22.32 -21.07 11.49
CA LEU A 235 23.47 -20.20 11.22
C LEU A 235 24.24 -19.95 12.53
N PRO A 236 25.58 -19.91 12.51
CA PRO A 236 26.35 -19.33 13.60
C PRO A 236 26.13 -17.81 13.62
N VAL A 237 26.07 -17.23 14.83
CA VAL A 237 25.93 -15.79 15.05
C VAL A 237 27.07 -15.32 15.95
N ASP A 238 27.84 -14.32 15.52
CA ASP A 238 28.94 -13.74 16.31
C ASP A 238 28.40 -12.76 17.37
N LEU A 239 27.78 -13.34 18.40
CA LEU A 239 27.35 -12.65 19.62
C LEU A 239 28.02 -13.29 20.84
N ALA A 240 28.31 -12.49 21.86
CA ALA A 240 28.77 -12.98 23.15
C ALA A 240 27.56 -13.23 24.06
N PRO A 241 27.59 -14.27 24.92
CA PRO A 241 26.53 -14.50 25.90
C PRO A 241 26.33 -13.26 26.78
N GLY A 242 25.09 -12.75 26.84
CA GLY A 242 24.74 -11.56 27.60
C GLY A 242 24.93 -10.22 26.89
N GLU A 243 25.27 -10.19 25.59
CA GLU A 243 25.17 -8.96 24.79
C GLU A 243 23.72 -8.51 24.65
N THR A 244 23.47 -7.21 24.84
CA THR A 244 22.14 -6.62 24.69
C THR A 244 21.84 -6.43 23.20
N VAL A 245 20.97 -7.28 22.68
CA VAL A 245 20.54 -7.25 21.28
C VAL A 245 19.06 -7.01 21.12
N ALA A 246 18.67 -6.47 19.96
CA ALA A 246 17.29 -6.36 19.54
C ALA A 246 17.11 -7.06 18.18
N VAL A 247 16.23 -8.06 18.14
CA VAL A 247 16.04 -8.94 16.98
C VAL A 247 14.78 -8.58 16.21
N SER A 248 14.87 -8.64 14.89
CA SER A 248 13.80 -8.41 13.92
C SER A 248 14.02 -9.30 12.68
N GLY A 249 12.97 -9.58 11.91
CA GLY A 249 13.06 -10.39 10.70
C GLY A 249 12.45 -9.69 9.49
N SER A 250 13.04 -9.95 8.32
CA SER A 250 12.55 -9.45 7.03
C SER A 250 11.24 -10.15 6.63
N SER A 251 10.26 -9.41 6.11
CA SER A 251 8.95 -9.97 5.76
C SER A 251 8.96 -10.82 4.49
N GLY A 252 9.75 -10.42 3.48
CA GLY A 252 9.84 -11.10 2.18
C GLY A 252 11.03 -12.06 2.00
N GLU A 253 11.95 -12.13 2.96
CA GLU A 253 13.15 -12.96 2.90
C GLU A 253 13.36 -13.70 4.23
N ALA A 254 13.97 -14.90 4.19
CA ALA A 254 14.45 -15.60 5.38
C ALA A 254 15.77 -14.98 5.87
N ARG A 255 15.67 -13.77 6.44
CA ARG A 255 16.76 -12.89 6.87
C ARG A 255 16.45 -12.23 8.21
N LEU A 256 17.37 -12.40 9.15
CA LEU A 256 17.37 -11.73 10.45
C LEU A 256 18.16 -10.43 10.42
N LEU A 257 17.71 -9.49 11.24
CA LEU A 257 18.28 -8.18 11.47
C LEU A 257 18.45 -8.03 12.98
N ILE A 258 19.70 -8.08 13.46
CA ILE A 258 20.02 -8.10 14.89
C ILE A 258 20.85 -6.86 15.22
N SER A 259 20.25 -5.90 15.93
CA SER A 259 20.93 -4.71 16.43
C SER A 259 21.74 -5.08 17.67
N ASP A 260 23.06 -4.92 17.61
CA ASP A 260 23.99 -5.19 18.71
C ASP A 260 24.43 -3.87 19.34
N SER A 261 23.86 -3.58 20.51
CA SER A 261 24.07 -2.34 21.25
C SER A 261 25.50 -2.20 21.81
N ALA A 262 26.13 -3.32 22.16
CA ALA A 262 27.43 -3.33 22.82
C ALA A 262 28.56 -3.05 21.84
N ARG A 263 28.48 -3.59 20.61
CA ARG A 263 29.48 -3.36 19.56
C ARG A 263 29.11 -2.22 18.60
N GLY A 264 27.86 -1.76 18.62
CA GLY A 264 27.41 -0.64 17.78
C GLY A 264 27.27 -1.04 16.31
N GLN A 265 26.58 -2.14 16.05
CA GLN A 265 26.49 -2.75 14.72
C GLN A 265 25.11 -3.36 14.45
N LEU A 266 24.77 -3.54 13.18
CA LEU A 266 23.64 -4.35 12.74
C LEU A 266 24.17 -5.64 12.10
N LEU A 267 23.90 -6.80 12.70
CA LEU A 267 24.15 -8.09 12.05
C LEU A 267 23.00 -8.39 11.08
N VAL A 268 23.33 -8.68 9.83
CA VAL A 268 22.38 -9.11 8.79
C VAL A 268 22.64 -10.58 8.48
N CYS A 269 21.67 -11.44 8.78
CA CYS A 269 21.87 -12.89 8.81
C CYS A 269 20.82 -13.62 7.95
N GLY A 270 21.22 -13.96 6.72
CA GLY A 270 20.37 -14.60 5.71
C GLY A 270 20.49 -16.12 5.74
N PHE A 271 19.39 -16.82 6.01
CA PHE A 271 19.34 -18.28 6.05
C PHE A 271 19.53 -18.93 4.68
N ASP A 272 19.08 -18.27 3.60
CA ASP A 272 19.34 -18.71 2.23
C ASP A 272 20.79 -18.48 1.80
N ALA A 273 21.37 -17.35 2.24
CA ALA A 273 22.75 -16.97 1.94
C ALA A 273 23.80 -17.63 2.85
N GLY A 274 23.39 -18.45 3.82
CA GLY A 274 24.30 -19.15 4.74
C GLY A 274 25.22 -18.24 5.56
N SER A 275 24.91 -16.96 5.70
CA SER A 275 25.85 -15.95 6.20
C SER A 275 25.19 -14.96 7.17
N CYS A 276 25.99 -14.50 8.15
CA CYS A 276 25.61 -13.56 9.19
C CYS A 276 26.76 -12.57 9.34
N ALA A 277 26.55 -11.32 8.90
CA ALA A 277 27.62 -10.34 8.70
C ALA A 277 27.30 -9.00 9.38
N PRO A 278 28.26 -8.39 10.10
CA PRO A 278 28.07 -7.10 10.74
C PRO A 278 28.15 -5.94 9.74
N ILE A 279 27.27 -4.97 9.92
CA ILE A 279 27.33 -3.63 9.35
C ILE A 279 27.63 -2.66 10.50
N PRO A 280 28.83 -2.05 10.55
CA PRO A 280 29.16 -1.08 11.58
C PRO A 280 28.21 0.13 11.54
N LEU A 281 27.73 0.53 12.71
CA LEU A 281 27.07 1.81 12.95
C LEU A 281 28.08 2.76 13.61
N SER A 282 27.63 3.91 14.10
CA SER A 282 28.52 5.00 14.56
C SER A 282 29.11 4.81 15.98
N GLY A 283 29.02 3.59 16.53
CA GLY A 283 29.52 3.22 17.86
C GLY A 283 28.44 2.57 18.75
N PRO A 284 28.82 2.10 19.96
CA PRO A 284 27.90 1.52 20.92
C PRO A 284 26.77 2.50 21.32
N GLY A 285 25.58 1.98 21.61
CA GLY A 285 24.38 2.78 21.89
C GLY A 285 23.31 1.98 22.64
N ASP A 286 22.07 2.47 22.63
CA ASP A 286 20.89 1.72 23.12
C ASP A 286 20.01 1.41 21.92
N LEU A 287 20.39 0.36 21.18
CA LEU A 287 19.82 0.05 19.87
C LEU A 287 18.53 -0.78 20.00
N GLY A 288 17.46 -0.33 19.33
CA GLY A 288 16.20 -1.06 19.29
C GLY A 288 16.06 -1.99 18.09
N ARG A 289 14.87 -2.61 17.98
CA ARG A 289 14.51 -3.51 16.87
C ARG A 289 14.55 -2.74 15.56
N ALA A 290 15.14 -3.35 14.55
CA ALA A 290 15.27 -2.75 13.23
C ALA A 290 13.95 -2.82 12.47
N VAL A 291 13.66 -1.82 11.64
CA VAL A 291 12.46 -1.78 10.79
C VAL A 291 12.85 -1.67 9.32
N GLU A 292 12.39 -2.63 8.51
CA GLU A 292 12.71 -2.73 7.09
C GLU A 292 11.76 -1.92 6.21
N ILE A 293 12.32 -1.28 5.17
CA ILE A 293 11.61 -0.55 4.12
C ILE A 293 12.27 -0.88 2.77
N GLY A 294 11.74 -1.89 2.07
CA GLY A 294 12.37 -2.39 0.84
C GLY A 294 13.81 -2.84 1.10
N ASN A 295 14.77 -2.32 0.34
CA ASN A 295 16.20 -2.67 0.49
C ASN A 295 16.93 -1.90 1.63
N ARG A 296 16.20 -1.21 2.51
CA ARG A 296 16.78 -0.38 3.59
C ARG A 296 16.23 -0.76 4.94
N VAL A 297 17.02 -0.51 5.98
CA VAL A 297 16.66 -0.74 7.37
C VAL A 297 16.89 0.51 8.20
N VAL A 298 15.95 0.77 9.10
CA VAL A 298 16.01 1.83 10.10
C VAL A 298 16.30 1.19 11.47
N VAL A 299 17.42 1.54 12.10
CA VAL A 299 17.78 1.08 13.46
C VAL A 299 17.67 2.27 14.42
N PRO A 300 16.81 2.24 15.44
CA PRO A 300 16.70 3.32 16.40
C PRO A 300 17.83 3.25 17.45
N ASP A 301 18.33 4.41 17.89
CA ASP A 301 19.21 4.56 19.04
C ASP A 301 18.56 5.46 20.10
N TYR A 302 18.11 4.82 21.17
CA TYR A 302 17.39 5.47 22.26
C TYR A 302 18.30 6.31 23.16
N ALA A 303 19.61 6.04 23.16
CA ALA A 303 20.58 6.79 23.96
C ALA A 303 20.81 8.20 23.40
N THR A 304 20.73 8.37 22.08
CA THR A 304 20.94 9.67 21.42
C THR A 304 19.69 10.28 20.80
N GLY A 305 18.58 9.54 20.69
CA GLY A 305 17.36 10.01 20.01
C GLY A 305 17.51 10.04 18.48
N LYS A 306 18.40 9.20 17.93
CA LYS A 306 18.69 9.07 16.50
C LYS A 306 18.08 7.82 15.89
N ALA A 307 18.02 7.78 14.57
CA ALA A 307 17.92 6.55 13.79
C ALA A 307 19.05 6.45 12.77
N PHE A 308 19.61 5.25 12.64
CA PHE A 308 20.54 4.85 11.60
C PHE A 308 19.77 4.28 10.41
N ILE A 309 20.18 4.63 9.20
CA ILE A 309 19.60 4.12 7.95
C ILE A 309 20.67 3.30 7.24
N VAL A 310 20.40 2.02 7.02
CA VAL A 310 21.33 1.03 6.48
C VAL A 310 20.82 0.53 5.13
N ASP A 311 21.72 0.37 4.16
CA ASP A 311 21.45 -0.32 2.90
C ASP A 311 21.80 -1.80 3.05
N LEU A 312 20.84 -2.69 2.76
CA LEU A 312 21.01 -4.12 2.94
C LEU A 312 21.79 -4.78 1.78
N ALA A 313 21.70 -4.22 0.56
CA ALA A 313 22.46 -4.73 -0.59
C ALA A 313 23.93 -4.26 -0.54
N GLN A 314 24.15 -2.96 -0.28
CA GLN A 314 25.49 -2.38 -0.15
C GLN A 314 26.14 -2.66 1.21
N ARG A 315 25.39 -3.26 2.16
CA ARG A 315 25.83 -3.65 3.51
C ARG A 315 26.56 -2.53 4.26
N ARG A 316 25.99 -1.32 4.25
CA ARG A 316 26.61 -0.13 4.85
C ARG A 316 25.59 0.83 5.45
N LEU A 317 26.03 1.57 6.47
CA LEU A 317 25.36 2.77 6.92
C LEU A 317 25.27 3.80 5.77
N LEU A 318 24.06 4.27 5.47
CA LEU A 318 23.79 5.35 4.52
C LEU A 318 23.75 6.71 5.23
N ALA A 319 23.10 6.77 6.39
CA ALA A 319 22.78 8.02 7.06
C ALA A 319 22.50 7.84 8.56
N GLU A 320 22.84 8.86 9.34
CA GLU A 320 22.26 9.14 10.65
C GLU A 320 21.18 10.21 10.52
N ARG A 321 20.09 10.08 11.27
CA ARG A 321 19.05 11.12 11.40
C ARG A 321 18.71 11.35 12.86
N GLN A 322 18.80 12.60 13.29
CA GLN A 322 18.31 13.03 14.60
C GLN A 322 16.78 13.10 14.53
N LEU A 323 16.09 12.33 15.36
CA LEU A 323 14.62 12.36 15.45
C LEU A 323 14.18 13.16 16.68
N PHE A 324 14.92 13.04 17.79
CA PHE A 324 14.67 13.74 19.04
C PHE A 324 15.98 14.29 19.60
N ASN A 325 15.98 15.52 20.12
CA ASN A 325 17.19 16.15 20.67
C ASN A 325 17.51 15.72 22.12
N ARG A 326 17.08 14.52 22.52
CA ARG A 326 17.25 13.94 23.86
C ARG A 326 17.20 12.41 23.79
N PRO A 327 17.76 11.69 24.79
CA PRO A 327 17.50 10.27 24.97
C PRO A 327 16.00 10.02 25.12
N VAL A 328 15.47 9.03 24.39
CA VAL A 328 14.04 8.67 24.41
C VAL A 328 13.86 7.28 23.82
N ARG A 329 13.04 6.44 24.47
CA ARG A 329 12.57 5.18 23.90
C ARG A 329 11.34 5.46 23.04
N PHE A 330 11.59 5.73 21.76
CA PHE A 330 10.57 5.97 20.75
C PHE A 330 10.19 4.68 20.02
N GLU A 331 8.96 4.62 19.54
CA GLU A 331 8.46 3.52 18.71
C GLU A 331 8.84 3.76 17.25
N LEU A 332 9.13 2.69 16.50
CA LEU A 332 9.21 2.69 15.04
C LEU A 332 8.16 1.72 14.48
N LEU A 333 7.42 2.17 13.46
CA LEU A 333 6.33 1.42 12.84
C LEU A 333 6.48 1.52 11.31
N SER A 334 6.45 0.41 10.57
CA SER A 334 6.36 0.44 9.10
C SER A 334 4.94 0.19 8.60
N ARG A 335 4.52 0.97 7.61
CA ARG A 335 3.30 0.77 6.81
C ARG A 335 3.52 1.28 5.39
N ASP A 336 3.09 0.50 4.40
CA ASP A 336 3.03 0.85 2.97
C ASP A 336 4.27 1.55 2.40
N GLY A 337 5.46 1.07 2.78
CA GLY A 337 6.75 1.62 2.32
C GLY A 337 7.25 2.87 3.06
N MET A 338 6.62 3.24 4.17
CA MET A 338 7.03 4.36 5.04
C MET A 338 7.29 3.89 6.46
N VAL A 339 8.19 4.58 7.18
CA VAL A 339 8.39 4.38 8.63
C VAL A 339 7.91 5.61 9.38
N PHE A 340 7.12 5.36 10.42
CA PHE A 340 6.67 6.33 11.40
C PHE A 340 7.53 6.19 12.65
N TYR A 341 7.85 7.32 13.29
CA TYR A 341 8.46 7.36 14.60
C TYR A 341 7.53 8.08 15.58
N ASN A 342 7.50 7.61 16.83
CA ASN A 342 6.59 8.13 17.85
C ASN A 342 7.27 8.17 19.22
N ASP A 343 7.28 9.32 19.91
CA ASP A 343 7.50 9.34 21.36
C ASP A 343 6.15 9.19 22.09
N PRO A 344 5.83 8.03 22.69
CA PRO A 344 4.55 7.80 23.34
C PRO A 344 4.31 8.70 24.57
N LEU A 345 5.32 9.44 25.05
CA LEU A 345 5.24 10.31 26.23
C LEU A 345 5.17 11.81 25.91
N SER A 346 5.22 12.21 24.63
CA SER A 346 5.07 13.61 24.21
C SER A 346 4.12 13.76 23.01
N ASP A 347 4.07 14.97 22.45
CA ASP A 347 3.41 15.28 21.18
C ASP A 347 4.26 14.86 19.97
N GLN A 348 5.56 14.63 20.16
CA GLN A 348 6.50 14.46 19.06
C GLN A 348 6.35 13.09 18.38
N ALA A 349 6.06 13.12 17.08
CA ALA A 349 6.09 11.98 16.17
C ALA A 349 6.62 12.42 14.80
N GLY A 350 6.55 11.55 13.80
CA GLY A 350 6.80 11.93 12.42
C GLY A 350 7.00 10.74 11.49
N ILE A 351 7.43 11.04 10.27
CA ILE A 351 7.73 10.07 9.22
C ILE A 351 9.21 10.16 8.84
N LEU A 352 9.81 9.00 8.62
CA LEU A 352 11.11 8.82 8.01
C LEU A 352 10.90 8.17 6.63
N SER A 353 11.26 8.88 5.56
CA SER A 353 11.22 8.29 4.21
C SER A 353 12.35 7.28 4.03
N GLY A 354 12.20 6.35 3.08
CA GLY A 354 13.29 5.42 2.72
C GLY A 354 14.58 6.13 2.30
N GLU A 355 14.50 7.36 1.78
CA GLU A 355 15.65 8.23 1.46
C GLU A 355 16.28 8.90 2.68
N GLY A 356 15.69 8.76 3.86
CA GLY A 356 16.12 9.39 5.10
C GLY A 356 15.68 10.85 5.24
N GLY A 357 14.66 11.29 4.51
CA GLY A 357 13.99 12.55 4.82
C GLY A 357 13.18 12.40 6.10
N VAL A 358 13.33 13.34 7.04
CA VAL A 358 12.57 13.38 8.30
C VAL A 358 11.47 14.43 8.19
N ARG A 359 10.21 14.04 8.41
CA ARG A 359 9.04 14.93 8.48
C ARG A 359 8.46 14.85 9.89
N PRO A 360 8.80 15.79 10.81
CA PRO A 360 8.24 15.80 12.16
C PRO A 360 6.76 16.21 12.14
N ILE A 361 5.99 15.64 13.06
CA ILE A 361 4.56 15.88 13.26
C ILE A 361 4.31 16.08 14.75
N SER A 362 3.54 17.11 15.11
CA SER A 362 3.00 17.26 16.46
C SER A 362 1.64 16.56 16.53
N LYS A 363 1.55 15.49 17.32
CA LYS A 363 0.35 14.64 17.44
C LYS A 363 -0.87 15.40 17.97
N TYR A 364 -0.65 16.39 18.84
CA TYR A 364 -1.65 17.24 19.49
C TYR A 364 -1.00 18.55 19.92
N ASN A 365 -1.80 19.58 20.26
CA ASN A 365 -1.27 20.84 20.77
C ASN A 365 -0.80 20.70 22.23
N PRO A 366 0.50 20.87 22.57
CA PRO A 366 0.99 20.68 23.95
C PRO A 366 0.41 21.68 24.97
N ALA A 367 -0.03 22.86 24.52
CA ALA A 367 -0.62 23.87 25.38
C ALA A 367 -2.12 23.62 25.66
N LYS A 368 -2.79 22.83 24.80
CA LYS A 368 -4.22 22.48 24.89
C LYS A 368 -4.51 21.13 24.21
N PRO A 369 -4.18 19.99 24.83
CA PRO A 369 -4.35 18.67 24.22
C PRO A 369 -5.79 18.33 23.83
N GLU A 370 -6.76 18.86 24.55
CA GLU A 370 -8.20 18.64 24.36
C GLU A 370 -8.82 19.39 23.16
N GLU A 371 -8.16 20.42 22.59
CA GLU A 371 -8.64 21.12 21.39
C GLU A 371 -8.17 20.47 20.07
N GLY A 372 -7.26 19.48 20.16
CA GLY A 372 -6.64 18.82 19.02
C GLY A 372 -5.80 19.73 18.13
N THR A 373 -5.39 19.23 16.95
CA THR A 373 -4.77 20.06 15.91
C THR A 373 -5.85 20.63 14.99
N THR A 374 -6.27 21.87 15.24
CA THR A 374 -7.17 22.57 14.31
C THR A 374 -6.42 22.96 13.02
N PRO A 375 -7.05 22.84 11.83
CA PRO A 375 -6.53 23.47 10.62
C PRO A 375 -6.72 24.99 10.75
N VAL A 376 -5.71 25.69 11.25
CA VAL A 376 -5.69 27.16 11.32
C VAL A 376 -5.01 27.72 10.07
N PRO A 377 -5.67 28.59 9.29
CA PRO A 377 -4.99 29.36 8.26
C PRO A 377 -3.93 30.30 8.90
N GLY A 378 -2.66 29.95 8.76
CA GLY A 378 -1.49 30.83 8.86
C GLY A 378 -1.35 31.73 10.10
N ILE A 379 -0.66 31.24 11.14
CA ILE A 379 0.04 32.03 12.16
C ILE A 379 1.38 31.30 12.38
N GLY A 380 2.58 31.88 12.24
CA GLY A 380 3.02 33.18 12.73
C GLY A 380 3.91 32.93 13.95
N ASP A 381 5.23 33.19 13.86
CA ASP A 381 6.21 32.77 14.87
C ASP A 381 5.87 33.28 16.29
N PRO A 382 5.88 32.40 17.31
CA PRO A 382 5.95 32.82 18.71
C PRO A 382 7.41 33.19 19.05
N GLY A 383 7.65 34.50 19.21
CA GLY A 383 8.88 35.01 19.83
C GLY A 383 9.06 34.54 21.29
N PRO A 384 10.28 34.64 21.84
CA PRO A 384 10.74 33.80 22.95
C PRO A 384 10.19 34.16 24.35
N LEU A 385 10.16 33.13 25.21
CA LEU A 385 9.86 33.21 26.65
C LEU A 385 11.04 33.81 27.47
N PRO A 386 10.81 34.29 28.72
CA PRO A 386 11.47 35.48 29.22
C PRO A 386 12.81 35.25 29.94
N THR A 387 13.67 36.26 29.87
CA THR A 387 14.73 36.51 30.85
C THR A 387 14.35 37.72 31.74
N THR A 388 14.55 37.60 33.03
CA THR A 388 14.24 38.65 34.02
C THR A 388 15.46 39.54 34.30
N GLY A 389 15.27 40.87 34.22
CA GLY A 389 16.09 41.87 34.92
C GLY A 389 16.73 42.97 34.06
N GLY A 390 16.27 44.23 34.22
CA GLY A 390 16.99 45.43 33.77
C GLY A 390 16.11 46.56 33.22
N ASP A 391 15.83 47.57 34.05
CA ASP A 391 15.00 48.77 33.80
C ASP A 391 15.74 49.87 32.95
N PRO A 392 15.23 51.10 32.71
CA PRO A 392 14.55 51.52 31.46
C PRO A 392 15.20 52.72 30.71
N GLY A 393 14.71 53.11 29.52
CA GLY A 393 15.27 54.29 28.80
C GLY A 393 14.59 54.80 27.51
N THR A 394 13.42 55.43 27.62
CA THR A 394 12.92 56.59 26.82
C THR A 394 13.18 56.75 25.30
N GLY A 395 12.11 56.86 24.48
CA GLY A 395 12.15 57.57 23.17
C GLY A 395 10.99 57.24 22.20
N PRO A 396 10.42 58.18 21.41
CA PRO A 396 9.16 57.96 20.66
C PRO A 396 9.29 57.72 19.15
N VAL A 397 8.22 57.13 18.57
CA VAL A 397 8.04 56.69 17.16
C VAL A 397 7.65 57.84 16.21
N PRO A 398 8.10 57.82 14.94
CA PRO A 398 7.19 58.00 13.78
C PRO A 398 7.49 57.02 12.60
N PRO A 399 6.65 56.92 11.53
CA PRO A 399 6.13 55.60 11.15
C PRO A 399 6.35 55.11 9.69
N THR A 400 6.04 53.81 9.49
CA THR A 400 5.50 53.14 8.28
C THR A 400 6.15 53.36 6.90
N GLY A 401 6.73 52.29 6.36
CA GLY A 401 6.64 51.91 4.95
C GLY A 401 6.16 50.46 4.84
N PRO A 402 5.13 50.11 4.03
CA PRO A 402 4.57 48.76 3.99
C PRO A 402 5.30 47.87 2.96
N GLN A 403 5.42 46.56 3.23
CA GLN A 403 5.36 45.48 2.23
C GLN A 403 5.23 44.09 2.93
N PRO A 404 4.80 43.02 2.23
CA PRO A 404 3.83 42.06 2.80
C PRO A 404 4.38 40.61 2.89
N GLY A 405 3.63 39.72 3.57
CA GLY A 405 3.74 38.26 3.38
C GLY A 405 2.63 37.74 2.46
N PRO A 406 2.31 36.43 2.49
CA PRO A 406 3.18 35.25 2.59
C PRO A 406 3.01 34.29 1.37
N ASP A 407 3.42 33.02 1.50
CA ASP A 407 3.20 31.84 0.62
C ASP A 407 3.84 31.74 -0.78
N THR A 408 4.51 30.59 -1.06
CA THR A 408 4.09 29.62 -2.10
C THR A 408 4.90 28.32 -2.06
N ALA A 409 4.27 27.21 -2.47
CA ALA A 409 4.91 25.91 -2.68
C ALA A 409 5.95 25.93 -3.84
N THR A 410 6.95 25.04 -3.78
CA THR A 410 8.15 25.12 -4.63
C THR A 410 7.91 24.65 -6.08
N ALA A 411 7.48 25.57 -6.93
CA ALA A 411 7.41 25.39 -8.38
C ALA A 411 8.76 25.64 -9.11
N VAL A 412 9.88 25.53 -8.40
CA VAL A 412 11.25 25.83 -8.85
C VAL A 412 12.23 24.76 -8.32
N SER A 413 13.24 24.41 -9.12
CA SER A 413 14.39 23.58 -8.72
C SER A 413 15.73 24.21 -9.16
N ILE A 414 16.84 23.72 -8.59
CA ILE A 414 18.21 24.11 -8.94
C ILE A 414 18.89 22.92 -9.63
N GLU A 415 19.46 23.15 -10.81
CA GLU A 415 20.39 22.24 -11.48
C GLU A 415 21.82 22.75 -11.30
N ILE A 416 22.76 21.87 -10.92
CA ILE A 416 24.17 22.21 -10.70
C ILE A 416 25.04 21.35 -11.63
N SER A 417 25.85 22.00 -12.46
CA SER A 417 26.73 21.37 -13.44
C SER A 417 28.20 21.76 -13.17
N PRO A 418 29.17 20.83 -13.23
CA PRO A 418 29.02 19.43 -13.68
C PRO A 418 28.41 18.48 -12.64
N ARG A 419 28.44 18.84 -11.35
CA ARG A 419 27.82 18.14 -10.20
C ARG A 419 27.83 19.08 -8.99
N ASP A 420 27.21 18.65 -7.89
CA ASP A 420 27.18 19.31 -6.57
C ASP A 420 28.50 19.20 -5.77
N HIS A 421 29.60 18.77 -6.40
CA HIS A 421 30.89 18.55 -5.73
C HIS A 421 32.09 18.92 -6.61
N GLY A 422 33.03 19.70 -6.07
CA GLY A 422 34.25 20.11 -6.76
C GLY A 422 35.33 20.57 -5.79
N MET A 423 36.26 21.40 -6.26
CA MET A 423 37.38 21.91 -5.46
C MET A 423 37.42 23.42 -5.43
N VAL A 424 38.21 23.97 -4.49
CA VAL A 424 38.46 25.41 -4.40
C VAL A 424 38.88 25.98 -5.77
N GLY A 425 38.11 26.96 -6.24
CA GLY A 425 38.32 27.63 -7.53
C GLY A 425 37.63 26.98 -8.74
N ASP A 426 37.00 25.81 -8.62
CA ASP A 426 36.23 25.20 -9.72
C ASP A 426 35.00 26.06 -10.09
N GLU A 427 34.65 26.06 -11.38
CA GLU A 427 33.46 26.78 -11.88
C GLU A 427 32.25 25.87 -11.96
N PHE A 428 31.21 26.24 -11.23
CA PHE A 428 29.92 25.59 -11.26
C PHE A 428 28.95 26.45 -12.05
N GLN A 429 28.13 25.82 -12.89
CA GLN A 429 26.97 26.45 -13.51
C GLN A 429 25.73 26.05 -12.73
N LEU A 430 24.97 27.04 -12.27
CA LEU A 430 23.76 26.84 -11.47
C LEU A 430 22.58 27.43 -12.23
N THR A 431 21.56 26.60 -12.50
CA THR A 431 20.41 26.97 -13.33
C THR A 431 19.11 26.76 -12.56
N ALA A 432 18.24 27.77 -12.56
CA ALA A 432 16.90 27.70 -12.00
C ALA A 432 15.94 27.14 -13.05
N ARG A 433 15.21 26.08 -12.71
CA ARG A 433 14.18 25.48 -13.58
C ARG A 433 12.82 25.56 -12.91
N GLY A 434 11.77 25.78 -13.68
CA GLY A 434 10.40 25.63 -13.21
C GLY A 434 9.95 24.17 -13.32
N THR A 435 8.95 23.78 -12.54
CA THR A 435 8.37 22.44 -12.63
C THR A 435 7.29 22.36 -13.72
N GLY A 436 7.28 21.27 -14.49
CA GLY A 436 6.34 21.06 -15.60
C GLY A 436 6.54 22.05 -16.75
N ALA A 437 5.44 22.62 -17.27
CA ALA A 437 5.45 23.57 -18.38
C ALA A 437 5.73 25.04 -17.96
N VAL A 438 6.08 25.29 -16.70
CA VAL A 438 6.30 26.65 -16.18
C VAL A 438 7.74 27.08 -16.44
N GLY A 439 7.93 28.21 -17.14
CA GLY A 439 9.25 28.80 -17.39
C GLY A 439 9.72 29.68 -16.23
N VAL A 440 11.03 29.92 -16.15
CA VAL A 440 11.64 30.91 -15.25
C VAL A 440 12.03 32.14 -16.07
N SER A 441 11.54 33.32 -15.69
CA SER A 441 11.83 34.60 -16.39
C SER A 441 12.99 35.38 -15.77
N GLY A 442 13.31 35.13 -14.50
CA GLY A 442 14.46 35.71 -13.80
C GLY A 442 14.69 35.04 -12.45
N ALA A 443 15.89 35.16 -11.88
CA ALA A 443 16.18 34.60 -10.56
C ALA A 443 17.27 35.39 -9.82
N GLN A 444 17.23 35.32 -8.48
CA GLN A 444 18.22 35.85 -7.55
C GLN A 444 18.81 34.70 -6.75
N TRP A 445 20.13 34.71 -6.55
CA TRP A 445 20.91 33.62 -5.97
C TRP A 445 21.73 34.10 -4.77
N THR A 446 21.88 33.24 -3.76
CA THR A 446 22.89 33.35 -2.70
C THR A 446 23.66 32.04 -2.64
N PHE A 447 24.99 32.07 -2.52
CA PHE A 447 25.84 30.86 -2.64
C PHE A 447 26.39 30.32 -1.31
N GLY A 448 25.94 30.86 -0.17
CA GLY A 448 26.38 30.44 1.16
C GLY A 448 27.77 30.94 1.60
N ASP A 449 28.55 31.52 0.70
CA ASP A 449 29.86 32.15 0.95
C ASP A 449 29.77 33.68 1.19
N GLY A 450 28.56 34.24 1.13
CA GLY A 450 28.29 35.68 1.19
C GLY A 450 28.14 36.35 -0.18
N ALA A 451 28.45 35.67 -1.29
CA ALA A 451 28.21 36.19 -2.64
C ALA A 451 26.76 35.99 -3.10
N THR A 452 26.33 36.85 -4.01
CA THR A 452 24.99 36.84 -4.62
C THR A 452 25.07 37.05 -6.13
N ALA A 453 24.10 36.55 -6.89
CA ALA A 453 24.02 36.78 -8.34
C ALA A 453 22.57 36.88 -8.82
N THR A 454 22.38 37.32 -10.08
CA THR A 454 21.07 37.42 -10.73
C THR A 454 21.12 36.88 -12.15
N GLY A 455 20.10 36.14 -12.55
CA GLY A 455 19.99 35.48 -13.87
C GLY A 455 19.41 34.08 -13.74
N THR A 456 18.81 33.54 -14.80
CA THR A 456 18.21 32.19 -14.77
C THR A 456 19.26 31.08 -14.75
N GLY A 457 20.44 31.33 -15.31
CA GLY A 457 21.66 30.55 -15.12
C GLY A 457 22.79 31.47 -14.67
N VAL A 458 23.58 31.04 -13.68
CA VAL A 458 24.72 31.78 -13.11
C VAL A 458 25.95 30.90 -13.01
N LYS A 459 27.13 31.54 -12.97
CA LYS A 459 28.41 30.88 -12.73
C LYS A 459 28.97 31.32 -11.39
N HIS A 460 29.46 30.37 -10.60
CA HIS A 460 30.04 30.65 -9.30
C HIS A 460 31.28 29.79 -9.02
N ARG A 461 32.18 30.30 -8.17
CA ARG A 461 33.45 29.68 -7.78
C ARG A 461 33.71 29.95 -6.30
N TRP A 462 33.74 28.89 -5.50
CA TRP A 462 34.06 28.99 -4.07
C TRP A 462 35.57 29.10 -3.85
N SER A 463 35.99 30.06 -3.03
CA SER A 463 37.40 30.34 -2.71
C SER A 463 37.92 29.61 -1.47
N GLN A 464 37.06 28.88 -0.77
CA GLN A 464 37.37 28.11 0.43
C GLN A 464 36.72 26.73 0.36
N ALA A 465 37.35 25.74 1.00
CA ALA A 465 36.79 24.41 1.14
C ALA A 465 35.66 24.40 2.20
N GLY A 466 34.63 23.59 1.98
CA GLY A 466 33.46 23.52 2.85
C GLY A 466 32.18 23.10 2.12
N THR A 467 31.09 22.94 2.87
CA THR A 467 29.75 22.71 2.34
C THR A 467 28.97 24.01 2.34
N PHE A 468 28.48 24.43 1.18
CA PHE A 468 27.81 25.70 0.96
C PHE A 468 26.35 25.48 0.55
N THR A 469 25.43 26.25 1.13
CA THR A 469 24.01 26.21 0.74
C THR A 469 23.72 27.29 -0.28
N VAL A 470 23.41 26.86 -1.50
CA VAL A 470 22.91 27.72 -2.58
C VAL A 470 21.40 27.87 -2.41
N ASN A 471 20.91 29.11 -2.33
CA ASN A 471 19.48 29.42 -2.39
C ASN A 471 19.16 30.18 -3.67
N VAL A 472 17.98 29.93 -4.23
CA VAL A 472 17.42 30.70 -5.34
C VAL A 472 16.01 31.20 -5.02
N SER A 473 15.72 32.43 -5.44
CA SER A 473 14.36 32.98 -5.52
C SER A 473 14.11 33.36 -6.98
N ALA A 474 13.22 32.63 -7.64
CA ALA A 474 13.02 32.69 -9.08
C ALA A 474 11.58 33.12 -9.43
N GLN A 475 11.49 34.05 -10.38
CA GLN A 475 10.23 34.56 -10.92
C GLN A 475 9.78 33.65 -12.07
N LEU A 476 8.54 33.20 -11.99
CA LEU A 476 7.94 32.24 -12.92
C LEU A 476 7.18 32.94 -14.05
N SER A 477 7.01 32.25 -15.17
CA SER A 477 6.19 32.72 -16.30
C SER A 477 4.71 32.91 -15.97
N THR A 478 4.26 32.38 -14.82
CA THR A 478 2.92 32.60 -14.23
C THR A 478 2.81 33.89 -13.42
N GLY A 479 3.91 34.65 -13.24
CA GLY A 479 3.98 35.84 -12.39
C GLY A 479 4.22 35.57 -10.89
N GLN A 480 4.22 34.30 -10.47
CA GLN A 480 4.54 33.89 -9.10
C GLN A 480 6.06 33.87 -8.85
N THR A 481 6.47 33.81 -7.58
CA THR A 481 7.89 33.66 -7.19
C THR A 481 8.08 32.35 -6.43
N GLY A 482 8.80 31.40 -7.02
CA GLY A 482 9.19 30.17 -6.34
C GLY A 482 10.58 30.29 -5.70
N ARG A 483 10.85 29.46 -4.69
CA ARG A 483 12.17 29.36 -4.03
C ARG A 483 12.66 27.92 -4.03
N ALA A 484 13.97 27.74 -4.05
CA ALA A 484 14.60 26.43 -3.88
C ALA A 484 15.99 26.58 -3.22
N ALA A 485 16.51 25.48 -2.68
CA ALA A 485 17.85 25.41 -2.09
C ALA A 485 18.54 24.10 -2.48
N ALA A 486 19.87 24.13 -2.58
CA ALA A 486 20.74 22.99 -2.86
C ALA A 486 22.07 23.14 -2.11
N GLN A 487 22.77 22.04 -1.85
CA GLN A 487 24.11 22.07 -1.26
C GLN A 487 25.18 21.87 -2.34
N VAL A 488 26.36 22.46 -2.13
CA VAL A 488 27.58 22.19 -2.92
C VAL A 488 28.75 21.95 -1.97
N VAL A 489 29.50 20.88 -2.21
CA VAL A 489 30.69 20.51 -1.42
C VAL A 489 31.97 20.86 -2.18
N ILE A 490 32.89 21.53 -1.50
CA ILE A 490 34.13 22.05 -2.05
C ILE A 490 35.32 21.47 -1.27
N ASP A 491 36.09 20.60 -1.92
CA ASP A 491 37.32 20.02 -1.36
C ASP A 491 38.53 20.97 -1.51
N SER A 492 39.53 20.78 -0.64
CA SER A 492 40.84 21.40 -0.81
C SER A 492 41.55 20.83 -2.05
N ALA A 493 42.26 21.69 -2.79
CA ALA A 493 43.04 21.28 -3.97
C ALA A 493 44.14 20.24 -3.65
N ASP A 494 44.64 20.22 -2.41
CA ASP A 494 45.72 19.35 -1.95
C ASP A 494 45.24 18.04 -1.28
N ALA A 495 43.93 17.75 -1.29
CA ALA A 495 43.43 16.49 -0.73
C ALA A 495 43.93 15.27 -1.56
N PRO A 496 44.24 14.12 -0.95
CA PRO A 496 44.52 12.90 -1.71
C PRO A 496 43.25 12.42 -2.43
N PRO A 497 43.36 11.77 -3.60
CA PRO A 497 42.21 11.13 -4.24
C PRO A 497 41.72 9.94 -3.42
N ARG A 498 40.41 9.69 -3.43
CA ARG A 498 39.74 8.61 -2.70
C ARG A 498 38.78 7.87 -3.61
N ILE A 499 38.85 6.54 -3.58
CA ILE A 499 37.85 5.67 -4.21
C ILE A 499 36.70 5.47 -3.20
N VAL A 500 35.47 5.75 -3.61
CA VAL A 500 34.26 5.54 -2.79
C VAL A 500 33.70 4.15 -3.01
N LYS A 501 33.53 3.75 -4.27
CA LYS A 501 33.08 2.41 -4.68
C LYS A 501 33.51 2.09 -6.12
N LEU A 502 33.68 0.80 -6.40
CA LEU A 502 33.77 0.27 -7.77
C LEU A 502 32.39 -0.23 -8.21
N VAL A 503 31.92 0.27 -9.33
CA VAL A 503 30.61 -0.03 -9.91
C VAL A 503 30.82 -0.95 -11.11
N VAL A 504 30.06 -2.04 -11.13
CA VAL A 504 29.89 -2.90 -12.29
C VAL A 504 28.39 -3.01 -12.55
N THR A 505 27.97 -2.83 -13.81
CA THR A 505 26.56 -2.80 -14.18
C THR A 505 26.34 -3.63 -15.45
N PRO A 506 25.48 -4.67 -15.44
CA PRO A 506 24.72 -5.16 -14.29
C PRO A 506 25.61 -5.75 -13.18
N GLU A 507 25.06 -5.86 -11.96
CA GLU A 507 25.81 -6.33 -10.78
C GLU A 507 26.25 -7.80 -10.87
N VAL A 508 25.47 -8.62 -11.57
CA VAL A 508 25.85 -9.96 -12.02
C VAL A 508 25.95 -9.93 -13.55
N PRO A 509 27.13 -9.69 -14.12
CA PRO A 509 27.35 -9.80 -15.57
C PRO A 509 27.07 -11.22 -16.07
N GLN A 510 26.74 -11.33 -17.35
CA GLN A 510 26.55 -12.60 -18.04
C GLN A 510 27.59 -12.75 -19.14
N VAL A 511 28.03 -13.99 -19.39
CA VAL A 511 28.94 -14.30 -20.50
C VAL A 511 28.40 -13.74 -21.82
N GLY A 512 29.27 -13.07 -22.58
CA GLY A 512 28.95 -12.50 -23.89
C GLY A 512 28.11 -11.21 -23.87
N ARG A 513 27.72 -10.69 -22.69
CA ARG A 513 27.09 -9.36 -22.55
C ARG A 513 28.10 -8.34 -22.04
N ALA A 514 27.98 -7.10 -22.53
CA ALA A 514 28.81 -5.99 -22.06
C ALA A 514 28.34 -5.52 -20.68
N ALA A 515 29.29 -5.45 -19.73
CA ALA A 515 29.12 -4.76 -18.46
C ALA A 515 29.88 -3.43 -18.49
N THR A 516 29.27 -2.39 -17.93
CA THR A 516 29.94 -1.12 -17.67
C THR A 516 30.73 -1.22 -16.36
N ILE A 517 31.99 -0.81 -16.37
CA ILE A 517 32.88 -0.73 -15.21
C ILE A 517 33.26 0.73 -15.00
N SER A 518 32.97 1.28 -13.82
CA SER A 518 33.27 2.67 -13.43
C SER A 518 33.51 2.81 -11.93
N ALA A 519 34.02 3.96 -11.48
CA ALA A 519 34.23 4.24 -10.05
C ALA A 519 33.63 5.59 -9.64
N GLU A 520 33.18 5.65 -8.40
CA GLU A 520 32.86 6.91 -7.73
C GLU A 520 34.11 7.40 -6.98
N LEU A 521 34.56 8.61 -7.30
CA LEU A 521 35.81 9.20 -6.78
C LEU A 521 35.55 10.55 -6.07
N THR A 522 36.18 10.74 -4.92
CA THR A 522 36.18 11.98 -4.12
C THR A 522 37.60 12.37 -3.72
N GLY A 523 37.78 13.47 -2.98
CA GLY A 523 39.11 14.01 -2.67
C GLY A 523 39.72 14.79 -3.84
N GLY A 524 41.00 15.12 -3.73
CA GLY A 524 41.66 16.04 -4.65
C GLY A 524 42.04 15.45 -6.01
N ARG A 525 42.73 16.27 -6.84
CA ARG A 525 42.91 15.98 -8.26
C ARG A 525 43.78 14.74 -8.49
N TYR A 526 43.26 13.78 -9.25
CA TYR A 526 44.04 12.66 -9.77
C TYR A 526 44.66 13.01 -11.13
N SER A 527 45.87 12.50 -11.36
CA SER A 527 46.64 12.58 -12.60
C SER A 527 46.59 11.30 -13.44
N GLY A 528 46.05 10.19 -12.91
CA GLY A 528 45.87 8.95 -13.67
C GLY A 528 44.96 7.93 -12.99
N LEU A 529 44.34 7.09 -13.82
CA LEU A 529 43.55 5.92 -13.43
C LEU A 529 44.15 4.67 -14.09
N ALA A 530 44.20 3.56 -13.37
CA ALA A 530 44.64 2.26 -13.89
C ALA A 530 43.67 1.13 -13.50
N TRP A 531 42.89 0.77 -14.51
CA TRP A 531 42.15 -0.46 -14.80
C TRP A 531 42.93 -1.78 -14.71
N SER A 532 42.52 -2.76 -13.90
CA SER A 532 42.76 -4.18 -14.23
C SER A 532 41.58 -5.08 -13.86
N VAL A 533 41.08 -5.85 -14.83
CA VAL A 533 40.10 -6.93 -14.66
C VAL A 533 40.83 -8.26 -14.84
N THR A 534 40.88 -9.09 -13.80
CA THR A 534 41.61 -10.37 -13.80
C THR A 534 40.65 -11.54 -13.63
N GLY A 535 40.61 -12.45 -14.61
CA GLY A 535 39.80 -13.67 -14.55
C GLY A 535 40.55 -14.90 -14.00
N ALA A 536 39.82 -15.96 -13.68
CA ALA A 536 40.40 -17.22 -13.15
C ALA A 536 41.44 -17.89 -14.08
N GLY A 537 41.39 -17.62 -15.38
CA GLY A 537 42.40 -18.07 -16.36
C GLY A 537 43.70 -17.26 -16.38
N GLY A 538 43.83 -16.22 -15.55
CA GLY A 538 45.00 -15.33 -15.52
C GLY A 538 45.03 -14.26 -16.62
N GLU A 539 43.98 -14.14 -17.43
CA GLU A 539 43.81 -13.02 -18.36
C GLU A 539 43.61 -11.72 -17.59
N VAL A 540 44.35 -10.67 -17.96
CA VAL A 540 44.29 -9.34 -17.36
C VAL A 540 43.96 -8.30 -18.43
N VAL A 541 42.75 -7.75 -18.38
CA VAL A 541 42.34 -6.63 -19.24
C VAL A 541 42.57 -5.32 -18.49
N THR A 542 43.23 -4.34 -19.11
CA THR A 542 43.53 -3.04 -18.50
C THR A 542 42.83 -1.88 -19.23
N SER A 543 42.62 -0.78 -18.49
CA SER A 543 41.98 0.44 -19.01
C SER A 543 42.50 1.66 -18.25
N THR A 544 42.48 2.84 -18.85
CA THR A 544 42.79 4.12 -18.18
C THR A 544 41.62 5.10 -18.20
N ALA A 545 40.48 4.70 -18.75
CA ALA A 545 39.28 5.52 -18.80
C ALA A 545 38.56 5.57 -17.43
N PRO A 546 37.86 6.68 -17.10
CA PRO A 546 37.02 6.75 -15.88
C PRO A 546 35.88 5.71 -15.87
N GLU A 547 35.41 5.35 -17.05
CA GLU A 547 34.39 4.33 -17.30
C GLU A 547 34.74 3.59 -18.60
N PHE A 548 34.50 2.28 -18.66
CA PHE A 548 34.66 1.48 -19.87
C PHE A 548 33.71 0.28 -19.89
N GLN A 549 33.42 -0.24 -21.08
CA GLN A 549 32.68 -1.49 -21.24
C GLN A 549 33.64 -2.68 -21.33
N HIS A 550 33.25 -3.80 -20.72
CA HIS A 550 33.96 -5.07 -20.77
C HIS A 550 32.98 -6.23 -21.01
N VAL A 551 33.35 -7.17 -21.88
CA VAL A 551 32.56 -8.38 -22.16
C VAL A 551 33.31 -9.57 -21.58
N PHE A 552 32.69 -10.25 -20.61
CA PHE A 552 33.27 -11.44 -19.99
C PHE A 552 33.09 -12.66 -20.90
N ALA A 553 34.19 -13.38 -21.17
CA ALA A 553 34.22 -14.50 -22.11
C ALA A 553 33.84 -15.86 -21.49
N ALA A 554 33.90 -15.99 -20.16
CA ALA A 554 33.59 -17.22 -19.43
C ALA A 554 32.89 -16.90 -18.10
N GLU A 555 32.16 -17.87 -17.56
CA GLU A 555 31.54 -17.77 -16.23
C GLU A 555 32.59 -17.90 -15.12
N GLY A 556 32.24 -17.45 -13.91
CA GLY A 556 33.10 -17.52 -12.72
C GLY A 556 33.49 -16.17 -12.16
N THR A 557 34.41 -16.15 -11.19
CA THR A 557 34.77 -14.94 -10.44
C THR A 557 35.93 -14.19 -11.10
N TYR A 558 35.75 -12.88 -11.27
CA TYR A 558 36.74 -11.94 -11.77
C TYR A 558 37.04 -10.88 -10.70
N THR A 559 38.30 -10.45 -10.62
CA THR A 559 38.72 -9.35 -9.74
C THR A 559 38.84 -8.07 -10.56
N VAL A 560 37.98 -7.09 -10.29
CA VAL A 560 38.08 -5.73 -10.84
C VAL A 560 38.86 -4.87 -9.84
N LYS A 561 40.03 -4.37 -10.23
CA LYS A 561 40.88 -3.47 -9.44
C LYS A 561 41.02 -2.12 -10.13
N LEU A 562 41.00 -1.05 -9.36
CA LEU A 562 41.37 0.31 -9.78
C LEU A 562 42.52 0.83 -8.91
N ALA A 563 43.51 1.45 -9.55
CA ALA A 563 44.46 2.35 -8.91
C ALA A 563 44.22 3.80 -9.39
N VAL A 564 44.18 4.75 -8.46
CA VAL A 564 44.02 6.19 -8.71
C VAL A 564 45.24 6.92 -8.19
N THR A 565 45.95 7.62 -9.07
CA THR A 565 47.15 8.39 -8.71
C THR A 565 46.85 9.88 -8.70
N GLY A 566 47.20 10.58 -7.63
CA GLY A 566 47.10 12.03 -7.48
C GLY A 566 48.32 12.58 -6.76
N GLY A 567 49.04 13.50 -7.42
CA GLY A 567 50.32 14.01 -6.92
C GLY A 567 51.34 12.87 -6.73
N ALA A 568 51.86 12.75 -5.50
CA ALA A 568 52.78 11.68 -5.09
C ALA A 568 52.07 10.47 -4.44
N THR A 569 50.73 10.43 -4.46
CA THR A 569 49.93 9.38 -3.80
C THR A 569 49.22 8.51 -4.82
N THR A 570 49.16 7.21 -4.57
CA THR A 570 48.32 6.26 -5.30
C THR A 570 47.47 5.49 -4.31
N VAL A 571 46.16 5.47 -4.53
CA VAL A 571 45.20 4.66 -3.77
C VAL A 571 44.67 3.53 -4.65
N GLU A 572 44.47 2.35 -4.07
CA GLU A 572 43.98 1.17 -4.80
C GLU A 572 42.77 0.56 -4.11
N GLN A 573 41.83 0.02 -4.90
CA GLN A 573 40.70 -0.78 -4.41
C GLN A 573 40.41 -1.92 -5.39
N SER A 574 39.92 -3.05 -4.87
CA SER A 574 39.47 -4.21 -5.65
C SER A 574 38.03 -4.59 -5.29
N ARG A 575 37.33 -5.22 -6.22
CA ARG A 575 35.99 -5.82 -6.07
C ARG A 575 35.97 -7.17 -6.80
N GLU A 576 35.46 -8.21 -6.16
CA GLU A 576 35.11 -9.47 -6.84
C GLU A 576 33.77 -9.34 -7.55
N VAL A 577 33.67 -9.97 -8.73
CA VAL A 577 32.50 -9.94 -9.61
C VAL A 577 32.27 -11.36 -10.13
N THR A 578 31.14 -11.95 -9.76
CA THR A 578 30.73 -13.27 -10.28
C THR A 578 29.99 -13.09 -11.60
N VAL A 579 30.51 -13.69 -12.66
CA VAL A 579 29.89 -13.71 -13.99
C VAL A 579 29.08 -14.99 -14.12
N ALA A 580 27.78 -14.83 -14.39
CA ALA A 580 26.86 -15.93 -14.65
C ALA A 580 27.03 -16.50 -16.06
N PRO A 581 26.68 -17.78 -16.31
CA PRO A 581 26.66 -18.36 -17.64
C PRO A 581 25.77 -17.54 -18.59
N ALA A 582 26.04 -17.66 -19.90
CA ALA A 582 25.14 -17.12 -20.90
C ALA A 582 23.75 -17.78 -20.75
N PRO A 583 22.64 -17.02 -20.80
CA PRO A 583 21.30 -17.60 -20.77
C PRO A 583 21.11 -18.63 -21.89
N HIS A 584 20.37 -19.69 -21.61
CA HIS A 584 20.10 -20.74 -22.59
C HIS A 584 19.37 -20.16 -23.82
N GLU A 585 19.93 -20.36 -25.01
CA GLU A 585 19.26 -19.99 -26.27
C GLU A 585 18.05 -20.91 -26.49
N VAL A 586 16.87 -20.31 -26.54
CA VAL A 586 15.60 -21.06 -26.65
C VAL A 586 15.35 -21.54 -28.07
N ARG A 587 14.84 -22.77 -28.17
CA ARG A 587 14.37 -23.44 -29.38
C ARG A 587 12.97 -24.02 -29.14
N CYS A 588 12.28 -24.31 -30.25
CA CYS A 588 10.94 -24.91 -30.19
C CYS A 588 10.96 -26.32 -29.57
N GLY A 589 10.11 -26.54 -28.58
CA GLY A 589 10.02 -27.79 -27.82
C GLY A 589 10.93 -27.86 -26.60
N ASP A 590 11.70 -26.80 -26.31
CA ASP A 590 12.65 -26.80 -25.19
C ASP A 590 11.97 -26.95 -23.83
N LYS A 591 12.61 -27.74 -22.96
CA LYS A 591 12.30 -27.84 -21.54
C LYS A 591 13.32 -27.03 -20.74
N VAL A 592 12.98 -25.78 -20.46
CA VAL A 592 13.82 -24.80 -19.78
C VAL A 592 13.83 -25.05 -18.26
N THR A 593 15.03 -25.17 -17.69
CA THR A 593 15.27 -25.38 -16.24
C THR A 593 16.24 -24.36 -15.63
N THR A 594 16.73 -23.40 -16.41
CA THR A 594 17.59 -22.29 -16.01
C THR A 594 17.21 -21.04 -16.81
N ASN A 595 17.76 -19.86 -16.48
CA ASN A 595 17.46 -18.64 -17.22
C ASN A 595 17.74 -18.78 -18.73
N ALA A 596 16.76 -18.39 -19.55
CA ALA A 596 16.77 -18.60 -20.99
C ALA A 596 16.31 -17.35 -21.75
N VAL A 597 16.75 -17.23 -23.00
CA VAL A 597 16.51 -16.06 -23.84
C VAL A 597 16.18 -16.46 -25.28
N LEU A 598 15.22 -15.77 -25.90
CA LEU A 598 15.05 -15.84 -27.36
C LEU A 598 16.09 -14.92 -28.03
N THR A 599 16.80 -15.46 -29.02
CA THR A 599 17.78 -14.74 -29.86
C THR A 599 17.22 -14.36 -31.24
N ALA A 600 16.08 -14.94 -31.60
CA ALA A 600 15.36 -14.75 -32.86
C ALA A 600 13.88 -15.08 -32.69
N ASP A 601 13.06 -14.69 -33.67
CA ASP A 601 11.67 -15.12 -33.76
C ASP A 601 11.58 -16.62 -34.09
N LEU A 602 10.70 -17.34 -33.40
CA LEU A 602 10.53 -18.78 -33.51
C LEU A 602 9.14 -19.14 -34.06
N ILE A 603 9.11 -20.13 -34.97
CA ILE A 603 7.89 -20.75 -35.49
C ILE A 603 7.94 -22.24 -35.13
N CYS A 604 7.10 -22.65 -34.18
CA CYS A 604 7.10 -23.98 -33.60
C CYS A 604 6.02 -24.86 -34.22
N SER A 605 6.42 -25.77 -35.11
CA SER A 605 5.52 -26.63 -35.90
C SER A 605 4.97 -27.87 -35.15
N THR A 606 5.44 -28.16 -33.93
CA THR A 606 5.08 -29.38 -33.19
C THR A 606 4.94 -29.13 -31.70
N GLY A 607 3.84 -29.62 -31.10
CA GLY A 607 3.69 -29.69 -29.64
C GLY A 607 3.62 -28.33 -28.94
N VAL A 608 4.40 -28.21 -27.85
CA VAL A 608 4.53 -26.99 -27.04
C VAL A 608 5.69 -26.15 -27.57
N GLY A 609 5.54 -24.83 -27.62
CA GLY A 609 6.61 -23.90 -28.02
C GLY A 609 7.78 -23.93 -27.05
N VAL A 610 7.53 -23.67 -25.75
CA VAL A 610 8.53 -23.74 -24.66
C VAL A 610 7.87 -24.26 -23.38
N THR A 611 8.52 -25.16 -22.65
CA THR A 611 8.09 -25.62 -21.32
C THR A 611 9.06 -25.13 -20.25
N ILE A 612 8.61 -24.37 -19.26
CA ILE A 612 9.37 -24.03 -18.06
C ILE A 612 9.05 -25.08 -16.99
N ALA A 613 10.09 -25.77 -16.51
CA ALA A 613 9.96 -26.96 -15.68
C ALA A 613 10.91 -26.99 -14.47
N ALA A 614 11.31 -25.81 -13.98
CA ALA A 614 12.02 -25.62 -12.72
C ALA A 614 11.59 -24.29 -12.07
N SER A 615 11.90 -24.14 -10.79
CA SER A 615 11.76 -22.87 -10.06
C SER A 615 12.90 -21.89 -10.36
N ASP A 616 12.70 -20.62 -10.01
CA ASP A 616 13.70 -19.54 -10.11
C ASP A 616 14.22 -19.33 -11.56
N VAL A 617 13.34 -19.53 -12.54
CA VAL A 617 13.63 -19.40 -13.98
C VAL A 617 13.05 -18.10 -14.55
N THR A 618 13.88 -17.31 -15.21
CA THR A 618 13.48 -16.23 -16.12
C THR A 618 13.56 -16.69 -17.57
N LEU A 619 12.44 -16.67 -18.29
CA LEU A 619 12.35 -16.74 -19.75
C LEU A 619 12.17 -15.32 -20.31
N ASP A 620 13.25 -14.76 -20.87
CA ASP A 620 13.22 -13.46 -21.52
C ASP A 620 12.99 -13.64 -23.03
N LEU A 621 11.82 -13.22 -23.53
CA LEU A 621 11.54 -13.25 -24.96
C LEU A 621 12.34 -12.16 -25.72
N ASN A 622 12.99 -11.22 -25.01
CA ASN A 622 13.98 -10.27 -25.55
C ASN A 622 13.51 -9.49 -26.81
N GLY A 623 12.22 -9.14 -26.84
CA GLY A 623 11.54 -8.44 -27.94
C GLY A 623 11.06 -9.36 -29.09
N HIS A 624 11.41 -10.64 -29.06
CA HIS A 624 11.09 -11.60 -30.11
C HIS A 624 9.69 -12.20 -30.01
N THR A 625 9.31 -12.86 -31.10
CA THR A 625 8.03 -13.57 -31.24
C THR A 625 8.22 -15.08 -31.13
N LEU A 626 7.53 -15.71 -30.19
CA LEU A 626 7.23 -17.15 -30.21
C LEU A 626 5.89 -17.36 -30.94
N SER A 627 5.86 -18.20 -31.97
CA SER A 627 4.66 -18.44 -32.79
C SER A 627 4.56 -19.87 -33.33
N THR A 628 3.50 -20.19 -34.07
CA THR A 628 3.27 -21.52 -34.63
C THR A 628 2.60 -21.45 -36.02
N ASP A 629 2.88 -22.43 -36.89
CA ASP A 629 2.46 -22.47 -38.30
C ASP A 629 1.03 -23.01 -38.54
N SER A 630 0.30 -23.34 -37.47
CA SER A 630 -1.05 -23.93 -37.52
C SER A 630 -1.75 -23.76 -36.17
N THR A 631 -3.05 -23.58 -36.25
CA THR A 631 -3.95 -23.19 -35.15
C THR A 631 -4.58 -24.42 -34.48
N SER A 632 -3.87 -25.54 -34.43
CA SER A 632 -4.36 -26.80 -33.87
C SER A 632 -4.50 -26.73 -32.34
N ALA A 633 -5.62 -27.26 -31.82
CA ALA A 633 -5.91 -27.35 -30.39
C ALA A 633 -4.82 -28.04 -29.54
N ALA A 634 -3.94 -28.85 -30.14
CA ALA A 634 -2.85 -29.52 -29.44
C ALA A 634 -1.61 -28.63 -29.20
N ARG A 635 -1.62 -27.36 -29.67
CA ARG A 635 -0.43 -26.49 -29.69
C ARG A 635 -0.53 -25.37 -28.66
N LYS A 636 0.41 -25.37 -27.72
CA LYS A 636 0.51 -24.39 -26.63
C LYS A 636 1.79 -23.58 -26.76
N GLY A 637 1.77 -22.29 -26.46
CA GLY A 637 2.93 -21.40 -26.63
C GLY A 637 3.97 -21.62 -25.55
N ILE A 638 3.74 -21.06 -24.36
CA ILE A 638 4.59 -21.24 -23.19
C ILE A 638 3.81 -22.03 -22.13
N VAL A 639 4.40 -23.07 -21.57
CA VAL A 639 3.80 -23.88 -20.51
C VAL A 639 4.68 -23.81 -19.26
N VAL A 640 4.12 -23.42 -18.12
CA VAL A 640 4.76 -23.45 -16.80
C VAL A 640 4.09 -24.54 -15.98
N THR A 641 4.85 -25.53 -15.52
CA THR A 641 4.33 -26.67 -14.73
C THR A 641 5.19 -26.92 -13.50
N GLY A 642 4.59 -26.85 -12.30
CA GLY A 642 5.26 -27.22 -11.05
C GLY A 642 6.37 -26.28 -10.56
N GLY A 643 6.57 -25.13 -11.23
CA GLY A 643 7.62 -24.16 -10.90
C GLY A 643 7.16 -23.11 -9.88
N SER A 644 8.11 -22.59 -9.10
CA SER A 644 7.93 -21.40 -8.27
C SER A 644 8.86 -20.26 -8.71
N LYS A 645 8.50 -18.99 -8.47
CA LYS A 645 9.34 -17.82 -8.81
C LYS A 645 9.75 -17.77 -10.29
N VAL A 646 8.82 -18.07 -11.19
CA VAL A 646 9.05 -18.07 -12.64
C VAL A 646 8.73 -16.69 -13.21
N THR A 647 9.60 -16.14 -14.06
CA THR A 647 9.35 -14.88 -14.78
C THR A 647 9.33 -15.12 -16.29
N ILE A 648 8.27 -14.68 -16.98
CA ILE A 648 8.18 -14.61 -18.45
C ILE A 648 8.10 -13.14 -18.84
N ARG A 649 8.97 -12.65 -19.72
CA ARG A 649 9.01 -11.20 -20.01
C ARG A 649 9.37 -10.80 -21.44
N ASN A 650 9.06 -9.55 -21.77
CA ASN A 650 9.53 -8.79 -22.94
C ASN A 650 9.32 -9.47 -24.31
N GLY A 651 8.10 -9.66 -24.79
CA GLY A 651 7.93 -10.15 -26.17
C GLY A 651 6.54 -10.60 -26.54
N THR A 652 6.42 -11.34 -27.63
CA THR A 652 5.12 -11.77 -28.19
C THR A 652 4.99 -13.29 -28.22
N VAL A 653 3.86 -13.81 -27.77
CA VAL A 653 3.46 -15.22 -27.97
C VAL A 653 2.19 -15.21 -28.84
N ARG A 654 2.18 -15.80 -30.03
CA ARG A 654 1.02 -15.69 -30.94
C ARG A 654 0.66 -16.93 -31.74
N GLN A 655 -0.60 -17.00 -32.18
CA GLN A 655 -1.18 -18.07 -33.03
C GLN A 655 -1.29 -19.47 -32.40
N PHE A 656 -0.85 -19.66 -31.15
CA PHE A 656 -1.13 -20.89 -30.41
C PHE A 656 -2.61 -20.95 -30.02
N ALA A 657 -3.11 -22.17 -29.82
CA ALA A 657 -4.44 -22.39 -29.28
C ALA A 657 -4.51 -21.86 -27.84
N ASP A 658 -3.59 -22.33 -26.98
CA ASP A 658 -3.31 -21.71 -25.70
C ASP A 658 -2.00 -20.90 -25.79
N GLY A 659 -2.05 -19.59 -25.51
CA GLY A 659 -0.87 -18.73 -25.56
C GLY A 659 0.13 -19.05 -24.44
N ILE A 660 -0.26 -18.79 -23.20
CA ILE A 660 0.53 -19.08 -22.00
C ILE A 660 -0.32 -19.94 -21.05
N VAL A 661 0.20 -21.08 -20.62
CA VAL A 661 -0.49 -21.97 -19.67
C VAL A 661 0.35 -22.09 -18.41
N VAL A 662 -0.24 -21.79 -17.27
CA VAL A 662 0.37 -21.90 -15.94
C VAL A 662 -0.44 -22.92 -15.14
N ALA A 663 0.21 -24.01 -14.69
CA ALA A 663 -0.46 -25.09 -13.98
C ALA A 663 0.40 -25.57 -12.80
N ASP A 664 -0.25 -25.76 -11.64
CA ASP A 664 0.39 -26.30 -10.43
C ASP A 664 1.62 -25.49 -9.99
N ALA A 665 1.59 -24.17 -10.17
CA ALA A 665 2.73 -23.26 -10.02
C ALA A 665 2.50 -22.19 -8.93
N ALA A 666 3.58 -21.52 -8.52
CA ALA A 666 3.52 -20.43 -7.53
C ALA A 666 4.41 -19.23 -7.93
N ASP A 667 4.06 -18.03 -7.50
CA ASP A 667 4.88 -16.82 -7.64
C ASP A 667 5.35 -16.58 -9.09
N VAL A 668 4.42 -16.70 -10.03
CA VAL A 668 4.71 -16.58 -11.47
C VAL A 668 4.48 -15.14 -11.91
N THR A 669 5.45 -14.50 -12.54
CA THR A 669 5.34 -13.14 -13.08
C THR A 669 5.37 -13.16 -14.61
N ILE A 670 4.43 -12.46 -15.24
CA ILE A 670 4.39 -12.20 -16.68
C ILE A 670 4.47 -10.68 -16.86
N ASP A 671 5.55 -10.16 -17.42
CA ASP A 671 5.81 -8.71 -17.49
C ASP A 671 6.21 -8.23 -18.89
N HIS A 672 5.54 -7.20 -19.40
CA HIS A 672 5.75 -6.69 -20.77
C HIS A 672 5.61 -7.76 -21.87
N VAL A 673 4.61 -8.65 -21.74
CA VAL A 673 4.32 -9.72 -22.72
C VAL A 673 3.02 -9.43 -23.47
N THR A 674 3.02 -9.69 -24.77
CA THR A 674 1.82 -9.68 -25.63
C THR A 674 1.46 -11.13 -26.00
N ALA A 675 0.43 -11.70 -25.39
CA ALA A 675 -0.12 -12.99 -25.78
C ALA A 675 -1.31 -12.77 -26.74
N ARG A 676 -1.17 -13.23 -27.99
CA ARG A 676 -2.20 -13.15 -29.04
C ARG A 676 -2.70 -14.54 -29.42
N GLY A 677 -3.83 -14.94 -28.82
CA GLY A 677 -4.49 -16.20 -29.12
C GLY A 677 -5.17 -16.20 -30.49
N LEU A 678 -6.00 -17.22 -30.72
CA LEU A 678 -6.80 -17.33 -31.94
C LEU A 678 -8.00 -16.39 -31.88
N ALA A 679 -8.34 -15.77 -33.03
CA ALA A 679 -9.54 -14.95 -33.19
C ALA A 679 -10.77 -15.75 -33.71
N GLN A 680 -10.73 -17.08 -33.61
CA GLN A 680 -11.78 -17.98 -34.10
C GLN A 680 -12.67 -18.43 -32.94
N ASP A 681 -13.95 -18.67 -33.26
CA ASP A 681 -14.96 -19.17 -32.33
C ASP A 681 -14.66 -20.62 -31.92
N ASN A 682 -13.96 -20.76 -30.80
CA ASN A 682 -13.56 -22.05 -30.24
C ASN A 682 -13.47 -21.92 -28.70
N PHE A 683 -14.29 -22.69 -27.99
CA PHE A 683 -14.62 -22.48 -26.59
C PHE A 683 -13.48 -22.82 -25.60
N ASP A 684 -12.48 -23.60 -26.04
CA ASP A 684 -11.48 -24.22 -25.16
C ASP A 684 -10.08 -23.54 -25.21
N HIS A 685 -9.95 -22.34 -25.77
CA HIS A 685 -8.65 -21.76 -26.15
C HIS A 685 -8.47 -20.31 -25.69
N PHE A 686 -7.34 -20.03 -25.02
CA PHE A 686 -7.12 -18.76 -24.30
C PHE A 686 -5.76 -18.12 -24.58
N ALA A 687 -5.67 -16.78 -24.53
CA ALA A 687 -4.36 -16.12 -24.54
C ALA A 687 -3.54 -16.49 -23.29
N ILE A 688 -4.21 -16.61 -22.14
CA ILE A 688 -3.61 -17.14 -20.90
C ILE A 688 -4.55 -18.06 -20.12
N THR A 689 -4.03 -19.19 -19.64
CA THR A 689 -4.73 -20.10 -18.73
C THR A 689 -3.94 -20.25 -17.43
N ALA A 690 -4.61 -20.21 -16.28
CA ALA A 690 -4.03 -20.52 -14.98
C ALA A 690 -4.91 -21.53 -14.23
N GLU A 691 -4.31 -22.62 -13.75
CA GLU A 691 -4.99 -23.62 -12.92
C GLU A 691 -4.18 -23.95 -11.67
N ARG A 692 -4.83 -24.05 -10.50
CA ARG A 692 -4.18 -24.37 -9.21
C ARG A 692 -2.92 -23.52 -8.94
N THR A 693 -2.95 -22.27 -9.42
CA THR A 693 -1.78 -21.40 -9.49
C THR A 693 -1.85 -20.31 -8.43
N ARG A 694 -0.84 -20.22 -7.55
CA ARG A 694 -0.80 -19.21 -6.48
C ARG A 694 0.05 -18.01 -6.89
N ASN A 695 -0.45 -16.80 -6.65
CA ASN A 695 0.30 -15.55 -6.88
C ASN A 695 0.82 -15.42 -8.33
N LEU A 696 -0.07 -15.58 -9.30
CA LEU A 696 0.20 -15.22 -10.70
C LEU A 696 0.06 -13.70 -10.86
N GLN A 697 1.13 -13.04 -11.28
CA GLN A 697 1.17 -11.60 -11.48
C GLN A 697 1.35 -11.27 -12.95
N ILE A 698 0.39 -10.57 -13.54
CA ILE A 698 0.41 -10.10 -14.92
C ILE A 698 0.66 -8.59 -14.88
N ARG A 699 1.73 -8.11 -15.49
CA ARG A 699 2.19 -6.72 -15.38
C ARG A 699 2.47 -6.14 -16.75
N ASN A 700 2.01 -4.92 -17.02
CA ASN A 700 2.30 -4.17 -18.26
C ASN A 700 2.08 -4.98 -19.56
N SER A 701 1.14 -5.92 -19.54
CA SER A 701 1.02 -6.98 -20.54
C SER A 701 -0.31 -6.90 -21.31
N THR A 702 -0.37 -7.49 -22.50
CA THR A 702 -1.57 -7.52 -23.34
C THR A 702 -1.99 -8.97 -23.61
N MET A 703 -3.20 -9.33 -23.22
CA MET A 703 -3.82 -10.63 -23.47
C MET A 703 -4.98 -10.43 -24.46
N ASP A 704 -4.82 -10.87 -25.70
CA ASP A 704 -5.73 -10.57 -26.81
C ASP A 704 -6.09 -11.85 -27.58
N ALA A 705 -7.35 -12.27 -27.53
CA ALA A 705 -7.82 -13.50 -28.19
C ALA A 705 -9.34 -13.50 -28.37
N PHE A 706 -9.90 -14.57 -28.94
CA PHE A 706 -11.34 -14.80 -28.88
C PHE A 706 -11.83 -14.81 -27.42
N SER A 707 -11.24 -15.68 -26.59
CA SER A 707 -11.36 -15.68 -25.13
C SER A 707 -9.99 -15.34 -24.53
N PRO A 708 -9.79 -14.20 -23.82
CA PRO A 708 -8.46 -13.79 -23.39
C PRO A 708 -7.91 -14.63 -22.22
N PHE A 709 -8.75 -15.06 -21.27
CA PHE A 709 -8.26 -15.79 -20.10
C PHE A 709 -9.22 -16.82 -19.51
N ARG A 710 -8.63 -17.85 -18.91
CA ARG A 710 -9.28 -18.77 -17.97
C ARG A 710 -8.41 -18.93 -16.72
N PHE A 711 -8.93 -18.52 -15.57
CA PHE A 711 -8.30 -18.69 -14.26
C PHE A 711 -9.20 -19.58 -13.40
N ASP A 712 -8.64 -20.66 -12.86
CA ASP A 712 -9.46 -21.80 -12.45
C ASP A 712 -8.83 -22.61 -11.30
N HIS A 713 -9.65 -23.45 -10.65
CA HIS A 713 -9.26 -24.43 -9.64
C HIS A 713 -8.41 -23.83 -8.50
N GLY A 714 -8.93 -22.80 -7.82
CA GLY A 714 -8.28 -22.16 -6.68
C GLY A 714 -7.08 -21.29 -7.03
N SER A 715 -7.05 -20.70 -8.23
CA SER A 715 -5.94 -19.83 -8.65
C SER A 715 -6.07 -18.42 -8.06
N SER A 716 -4.95 -17.80 -7.68
CA SER A 716 -4.90 -16.39 -7.29
C SER A 716 -4.09 -15.57 -8.30
N VAL A 717 -4.75 -14.61 -8.93
CA VAL A 717 -4.25 -13.85 -10.07
C VAL A 717 -4.40 -12.35 -9.84
N THR A 718 -3.34 -11.59 -10.09
CA THR A 718 -3.34 -10.13 -10.03
C THR A 718 -2.77 -9.55 -11.33
N ALA A 719 -3.59 -8.80 -12.07
CA ALA A 719 -3.20 -8.12 -13.29
C ALA A 719 -3.10 -6.59 -13.04
N VAL A 720 -1.93 -5.99 -13.24
CA VAL A 720 -1.67 -4.56 -13.02
C VAL A 720 -1.14 -3.93 -14.31
N GLY A 721 -1.61 -2.73 -14.67
CA GLY A 721 -1.12 -2.01 -15.86
C GLY A 721 -1.37 -2.76 -17.18
N SER A 722 -2.32 -3.70 -17.19
CA SER A 722 -2.44 -4.74 -18.23
C SER A 722 -3.78 -4.66 -18.95
N ASN A 723 -3.77 -5.00 -20.24
CA ASN A 723 -4.92 -4.95 -21.14
C ASN A 723 -5.38 -6.38 -21.48
N LEU A 724 -6.62 -6.71 -21.18
CA LEU A 724 -7.24 -7.99 -21.51
C LEU A 724 -8.42 -7.76 -22.45
N THR A 725 -8.29 -8.21 -23.69
CA THR A 725 -9.25 -7.97 -24.78
C THR A 725 -9.75 -9.29 -25.37
N GLY A 726 -11.08 -9.45 -25.36
CA GLY A 726 -11.80 -10.56 -25.97
C GLY A 726 -12.55 -10.16 -27.23
N SER A 727 -13.07 -11.17 -27.93
CA SER A 727 -14.02 -10.99 -29.02
C SER A 727 -15.35 -10.43 -28.50
N ASP A 728 -16.05 -9.64 -29.34
CA ASP A 728 -17.39 -9.11 -29.05
C ASP A 728 -18.52 -10.16 -29.27
N SER A 729 -18.16 -11.43 -29.51
CA SER A 729 -19.09 -12.58 -29.67
C SER A 729 -19.58 -13.14 -28.34
N TYR A 730 -20.86 -13.53 -28.25
CA TYR A 730 -21.43 -14.19 -27.05
C TYR A 730 -20.88 -15.59 -26.77
N HIS A 731 -20.07 -16.16 -27.66
CA HIS A 731 -19.34 -17.40 -27.39
C HIS A 731 -17.96 -17.16 -26.74
N ALA A 732 -17.48 -15.90 -26.72
CA ALA A 732 -16.26 -15.53 -26.01
C ALA A 732 -16.52 -15.49 -24.50
N ILE A 733 -15.84 -16.34 -23.76
CA ILE A 733 -16.00 -16.49 -22.31
C ILE A 733 -14.64 -16.28 -21.66
N SER A 734 -14.56 -15.30 -20.78
CA SER A 734 -13.43 -15.11 -19.87
C SER A 734 -13.83 -15.62 -18.49
N HIS A 735 -12.94 -16.31 -17.79
CA HIS A 735 -13.35 -17.12 -16.64
C HIS A 735 -12.49 -16.93 -15.38
N CYS A 736 -13.14 -16.85 -14.21
CA CYS A 736 -12.52 -16.89 -12.88
C CYS A 736 -13.23 -17.94 -12.00
N GLY A 737 -13.00 -19.22 -12.29
CA GLY A 737 -13.79 -20.36 -11.79
C GLY A 737 -13.24 -21.05 -10.54
N ASP A 738 -14.05 -21.95 -9.99
CA ASP A 738 -13.70 -22.92 -8.95
C ASP A 738 -12.87 -22.35 -7.80
N ASN A 739 -13.45 -21.39 -7.07
CA ASN A 739 -12.87 -20.78 -5.87
C ASN A 739 -11.55 -19.99 -6.14
N SER A 740 -11.43 -19.41 -7.33
CA SER A 740 -10.31 -18.53 -7.71
C SER A 740 -10.52 -17.07 -7.29
N SER A 741 -9.44 -16.30 -7.22
CA SER A 741 -9.48 -14.86 -6.94
C SER A 741 -8.74 -14.09 -8.03
N CYS A 742 -9.44 -13.16 -8.67
CA CYS A 742 -8.94 -12.40 -9.82
C CYS A 742 -9.00 -10.89 -9.52
N VAL A 743 -7.84 -10.24 -9.43
CA VAL A 743 -7.69 -8.81 -9.16
C VAL A 743 -7.14 -8.11 -10.41
N PHE A 744 -7.80 -7.03 -10.85
CA PHE A 744 -7.42 -6.23 -12.02
C PHE A 744 -7.23 -4.77 -11.61
N GLN A 745 -6.09 -4.18 -11.94
CA GLN A 745 -5.75 -2.80 -11.56
C GLN A 745 -5.10 -2.01 -12.71
N ASP A 746 -5.43 -0.72 -12.79
CA ASP A 746 -4.73 0.27 -13.63
C ASP A 746 -4.63 -0.09 -15.13
N GLY A 747 -5.67 -0.71 -15.71
CA GLY A 747 -5.65 -1.23 -17.08
C GLY A 747 -7.01 -1.31 -17.78
N LEU A 748 -7.09 -2.11 -18.85
CA LEU A 748 -8.29 -2.34 -19.65
C LEU A 748 -8.79 -3.79 -19.52
N LEU A 749 -10.08 -3.96 -19.29
CA LEU A 749 -10.77 -5.24 -19.37
C LEU A 749 -11.98 -5.11 -20.31
N LYS A 750 -11.82 -5.54 -21.57
CA LYS A 750 -12.90 -5.53 -22.58
C LYS A 750 -13.18 -6.97 -23.03
N VAL A 751 -14.27 -7.56 -22.56
CA VAL A 751 -14.66 -8.95 -22.89
C VAL A 751 -16.17 -9.07 -23.02
N LYS A 752 -16.70 -9.98 -23.84
CA LYS A 752 -18.15 -10.13 -23.96
C LYS A 752 -18.78 -10.68 -22.68
N ASN A 753 -18.36 -11.87 -22.28
CA ASN A 753 -18.80 -12.53 -21.06
C ASN A 753 -17.60 -12.73 -20.13
N PHE A 754 -17.78 -12.38 -18.85
CA PHE A 754 -16.89 -12.76 -17.74
C PHE A 754 -17.72 -13.59 -16.77
N THR A 755 -17.40 -14.88 -16.55
CA THR A 755 -18.17 -15.76 -15.65
C THR A 755 -17.32 -16.37 -14.53
N CYS A 756 -17.97 -16.86 -13.47
CA CYS A 756 -17.38 -17.76 -12.48
C CYS A 756 -18.23 -19.03 -12.35
N ASP A 757 -17.59 -20.19 -12.32
CA ASP A 757 -18.24 -21.44 -11.94
C ASP A 757 -18.04 -21.68 -10.43
N GLN A 758 -19.09 -22.17 -9.75
CA GLN A 758 -19.18 -22.44 -8.30
C GLN A 758 -19.17 -21.21 -7.36
N GLN A 759 -20.02 -21.24 -6.31
CA GLN A 759 -20.10 -20.16 -5.31
C GLN A 759 -18.87 -20.16 -4.38
N GLY A 760 -17.85 -19.40 -4.77
CA GLY A 760 -16.62 -19.19 -3.99
C GLY A 760 -15.69 -18.16 -4.62
N SER A 761 -15.66 -18.08 -5.94
CA SER A 761 -14.76 -17.18 -6.68
C SER A 761 -15.05 -15.69 -6.46
N SER A 762 -14.00 -14.88 -6.58
CA SER A 762 -14.04 -13.42 -6.39
C SER A 762 -13.39 -12.67 -7.54
N VAL A 763 -14.00 -11.56 -7.95
CA VAL A 763 -13.41 -10.60 -8.91
C VAL A 763 -13.34 -9.20 -8.29
N THR A 764 -12.18 -8.56 -8.44
CA THR A 764 -11.96 -7.16 -8.04
C THR A 764 -11.38 -6.39 -9.22
N ALA A 765 -11.95 -5.23 -9.57
CA ALA A 765 -11.45 -4.31 -10.57
C ALA A 765 -11.30 -2.90 -9.96
N ASP A 766 -10.13 -2.28 -10.05
CA ASP A 766 -9.85 -0.99 -9.41
C ASP A 766 -9.00 -0.07 -10.31
N ARG A 767 -9.42 1.19 -10.51
CA ARG A 767 -8.84 2.11 -11.51
C ARG A 767 -8.77 1.52 -12.92
N MET A 768 -9.76 0.69 -13.28
CA MET A 768 -9.84 0.02 -14.58
C MET A 768 -10.71 0.81 -15.57
N THR A 769 -10.50 0.59 -16.86
CA THR A 769 -11.55 0.73 -17.87
C THR A 769 -12.16 -0.65 -18.11
N VAL A 770 -13.46 -0.81 -17.90
CA VAL A 770 -14.16 -2.10 -18.01
C VAL A 770 -15.31 -1.98 -19.00
N ALA A 771 -15.36 -2.88 -19.98
CA ALA A 771 -16.43 -2.97 -20.97
C ALA A 771 -16.86 -4.43 -21.14
N ILE A 772 -17.99 -4.79 -20.52
CA ILE A 772 -18.46 -6.19 -20.42
C ILE A 772 -19.98 -6.26 -20.61
N ASP A 773 -20.46 -7.17 -21.45
CA ASP A 773 -21.91 -7.37 -21.65
C ASP A 773 -22.53 -8.16 -20.51
N ILE A 774 -21.93 -9.30 -20.13
CA ILE A 774 -22.39 -10.17 -19.03
C ILE A 774 -21.24 -10.32 -18.03
N PHE A 775 -21.40 -9.71 -16.85
CA PHE A 775 -20.37 -9.62 -15.82
C PHE A 775 -20.71 -10.44 -14.58
N ALA A 776 -19.76 -11.30 -14.22
CA ALA A 776 -19.70 -12.02 -12.95
C ALA A 776 -20.90 -12.94 -12.57
N PRO A 777 -21.71 -13.53 -13.48
CA PRO A 777 -22.66 -14.56 -13.08
C PRO A 777 -21.92 -15.73 -12.43
N GLY A 778 -22.48 -16.22 -11.32
CA GLY A 778 -21.93 -17.32 -10.52
C GLY A 778 -20.81 -16.93 -9.55
N CYS A 779 -20.26 -15.71 -9.64
CA CYS A 779 -19.23 -15.24 -8.71
C CYS A 779 -19.83 -14.96 -7.33
N LYS A 780 -19.07 -15.24 -6.26
CA LYS A 780 -19.49 -14.93 -4.88
C LYS A 780 -19.47 -13.42 -4.63
N ILE A 781 -18.43 -12.73 -5.11
CA ILE A 781 -18.32 -11.28 -4.97
C ILE A 781 -17.69 -10.67 -6.22
N ALA A 782 -18.29 -9.56 -6.67
CA ALA A 782 -17.77 -8.70 -7.72
C ALA A 782 -17.62 -7.28 -7.16
N THR A 783 -16.37 -6.85 -6.98
CA THR A 783 -16.02 -5.51 -6.50
C THR A 783 -15.44 -4.69 -7.64
N VAL A 784 -15.99 -3.51 -7.89
CA VAL A 784 -15.51 -2.58 -8.91
C VAL A 784 -15.42 -1.17 -8.32
N THR A 785 -14.22 -0.60 -8.31
CA THR A 785 -13.96 0.69 -7.67
C THR A 785 -13.17 1.66 -8.55
N ASN A 786 -13.44 2.96 -8.40
CA ASN A 786 -12.65 4.04 -9.04
C ASN A 786 -12.47 3.90 -10.57
N SER A 787 -13.37 3.19 -11.24
CA SER A 787 -13.21 2.69 -12.61
C SER A 787 -14.16 3.36 -13.60
N THR A 788 -13.85 3.30 -14.89
CA THR A 788 -14.75 3.72 -15.98
C THR A 788 -15.42 2.49 -16.57
N LEU A 789 -16.76 2.47 -16.59
CA LEU A 789 -17.57 1.26 -16.78
C LEU A 789 -18.55 1.38 -17.95
N ALA A 790 -18.57 0.36 -18.79
CA ALA A 790 -19.59 0.08 -19.80
C ALA A 790 -20.09 -1.36 -19.60
N LEU A 791 -20.90 -1.56 -18.56
CA LEU A 791 -21.46 -2.86 -18.18
C LEU A 791 -22.89 -3.05 -18.74
N GLY A 792 -23.25 -4.27 -19.13
CA GLY A 792 -24.62 -4.65 -19.47
C GLY A 792 -25.37 -5.28 -18.29
N GLU A 793 -24.92 -6.44 -17.83
CA GLU A 793 -25.54 -7.19 -16.72
C GLU A 793 -24.48 -7.50 -15.66
N SER A 794 -24.82 -7.38 -14.37
CA SER A 794 -24.00 -7.81 -13.24
C SER A 794 -24.81 -8.74 -12.33
N SER A 795 -24.36 -9.99 -12.21
CA SER A 795 -25.16 -11.09 -11.64
C SER A 795 -24.37 -11.96 -10.64
N ALA A 796 -23.42 -11.33 -9.93
CA ALA A 796 -22.75 -11.93 -8.78
C ALA A 796 -23.68 -12.02 -7.55
N ASP A 797 -23.33 -12.85 -6.57
CA ASP A 797 -24.02 -12.89 -5.28
C ASP A 797 -23.91 -11.55 -4.53
N ASP A 798 -22.68 -11.06 -4.31
CA ASP A 798 -22.39 -9.76 -3.69
C ASP A 798 -21.81 -8.79 -4.74
N ASN A 799 -22.52 -7.72 -5.08
CA ASN A 799 -22.06 -6.70 -6.03
C ASN A 799 -21.66 -5.41 -5.30
N VAL A 800 -20.40 -4.99 -5.39
CA VAL A 800 -19.89 -3.76 -4.77
C VAL A 800 -19.37 -2.82 -5.85
N LEU A 801 -20.13 -1.75 -6.14
CA LEU A 801 -19.81 -0.77 -7.18
C LEU A 801 -19.62 0.59 -6.49
N THR A 802 -18.37 1.06 -6.35
CA THR A 802 -18.07 2.30 -5.60
C THR A 802 -17.19 3.29 -6.37
N ASN A 803 -17.58 4.57 -6.40
CA ASN A 803 -16.83 5.67 -7.04
C ASN A 803 -16.52 5.47 -8.54
N ASN A 804 -17.37 4.76 -9.27
CA ASN A 804 -17.16 4.52 -10.70
C ASN A 804 -17.86 5.57 -11.59
N THR A 805 -17.38 5.73 -12.82
CA THR A 805 -18.08 6.49 -13.87
C THR A 805 -18.64 5.52 -14.90
N PHE A 806 -19.96 5.50 -15.06
CA PHE A 806 -20.65 4.83 -16.16
C PHE A 806 -20.86 5.83 -17.29
N ASP A 807 -20.21 5.59 -18.42
CA ASP A 807 -20.20 6.49 -19.58
C ASP A 807 -20.61 5.68 -20.83
N GLY A 808 -21.85 5.90 -21.29
CA GLY A 808 -22.34 5.31 -22.54
C GLY A 808 -23.71 4.62 -22.47
N SER A 809 -24.00 3.89 -23.54
CA SER A 809 -25.37 3.52 -23.98
C SER A 809 -26.05 2.39 -23.22
N ARG A 810 -25.36 1.73 -22.28
CA ARG A 810 -25.82 0.45 -21.72
C ARG A 810 -26.63 0.64 -20.46
N VAL A 811 -27.78 -0.02 -20.40
CA VAL A 811 -28.48 -0.28 -19.15
C VAL A 811 -27.60 -1.20 -18.32
N LEU A 812 -27.24 -0.82 -17.09
CA LEU A 812 -26.75 -1.78 -16.10
C LEU A 812 -27.97 -2.50 -15.51
N MET A 813 -28.08 -3.80 -15.77
CA MET A 813 -29.04 -4.69 -15.10
C MET A 813 -28.35 -5.38 -13.92
N MET A 814 -29.01 -5.41 -12.76
CA MET A 814 -28.49 -6.07 -11.55
C MET A 814 -29.48 -7.10 -11.03
N SER A 815 -28.97 -8.31 -10.78
CA SER A 815 -29.75 -9.42 -10.24
C SER A 815 -28.97 -10.19 -9.16
N TRP A 816 -29.70 -10.92 -8.30
CA TRP A 816 -29.19 -11.77 -7.19
C TRP A 816 -28.64 -11.01 -5.95
N LYS A 817 -28.24 -11.80 -4.95
CA LYS A 817 -28.45 -11.57 -3.50
C LYS A 817 -28.28 -10.12 -3.01
N HIS A 818 -27.07 -9.56 -3.05
CA HIS A 818 -26.74 -8.29 -2.39
C HIS A 818 -26.09 -7.26 -3.32
N PHE A 819 -26.37 -5.98 -3.08
CA PHE A 819 -25.63 -4.89 -3.71
C PHE A 819 -25.26 -3.74 -2.77
N THR A 820 -24.11 -3.12 -3.04
CA THR A 820 -23.71 -1.82 -2.52
C THR A 820 -23.25 -0.96 -3.70
N ILE A 821 -24.04 0.06 -4.03
CA ILE A 821 -23.80 0.96 -5.17
C ILE A 821 -23.66 2.37 -4.61
N SER A 822 -22.45 2.91 -4.56
CA SER A 822 -22.19 4.20 -3.90
C SER A 822 -21.19 5.11 -4.60
N GLY A 823 -21.42 6.43 -4.56
CA GLY A 823 -20.49 7.41 -5.13
C GLY A 823 -20.33 7.36 -6.66
N ASN A 824 -21.14 6.57 -7.37
CA ASN A 824 -20.99 6.40 -8.82
C ASN A 824 -21.65 7.53 -9.60
N VAL A 825 -21.17 7.80 -10.80
CA VAL A 825 -21.72 8.80 -11.73
C VAL A 825 -22.13 8.09 -13.02
N PHE A 826 -23.42 8.10 -13.33
CA PHE A 826 -23.99 7.58 -14.56
C PHE A 826 -24.31 8.74 -15.50
N ARG A 827 -23.82 8.69 -16.74
CA ARG A 827 -23.98 9.75 -17.74
C ARG A 827 -24.53 9.24 -19.06
N ASP A 828 -25.43 10.03 -19.64
CA ASP A 828 -25.83 9.97 -21.06
C ASP A 828 -26.30 8.58 -21.53
N ALA A 829 -26.94 7.82 -20.64
CA ALA A 829 -27.45 6.48 -20.93
C ALA A 829 -28.49 6.50 -22.06
N ASP A 830 -28.32 5.66 -23.08
CA ASP A 830 -29.20 5.60 -24.26
C ASP A 830 -30.62 5.12 -23.95
N ASN A 831 -30.84 4.55 -22.78
CA ASN A 831 -32.15 4.16 -22.28
C ASN A 831 -32.28 4.54 -20.79
N ARG A 832 -32.44 3.58 -19.90
CA ARG A 832 -32.33 3.75 -18.44
C ARG A 832 -30.89 3.53 -17.99
N ALA A 833 -30.42 4.23 -16.94
CA ALA A 833 -29.02 4.10 -16.52
C ALA A 833 -28.77 2.86 -15.64
N LEU A 834 -29.70 2.55 -14.72
CA LEU A 834 -29.64 1.38 -13.86
C LEU A 834 -31.03 0.74 -13.72
N GLU A 835 -31.09 -0.58 -13.80
CA GLU A 835 -32.25 -1.40 -13.49
C GLU A 835 -31.90 -2.46 -12.44
N ILE A 836 -32.65 -2.46 -11.33
CA ILE A 836 -32.51 -3.44 -10.25
C ILE A 836 -33.68 -4.42 -10.38
N THR A 837 -33.36 -5.69 -10.66
CA THR A 837 -34.34 -6.77 -10.83
C THR A 837 -34.14 -7.90 -9.82
N ASP A 838 -35.11 -8.82 -9.79
CA ASP A 838 -35.06 -10.09 -9.05
C ASP A 838 -34.85 -9.93 -7.53
N SER A 839 -34.43 -10.99 -6.84
CA SER A 839 -34.33 -11.04 -5.37
C SER A 839 -33.16 -10.23 -4.77
N ALA A 840 -32.69 -9.19 -5.47
CA ALA A 840 -31.59 -8.34 -5.07
C ALA A 840 -32.00 -7.36 -3.95
N TRP A 841 -31.22 -7.30 -2.88
CA TRP A 841 -31.41 -6.33 -1.79
C TRP A 841 -30.10 -5.64 -1.42
N GLY A 842 -30.15 -4.46 -0.78
CA GLY A 842 -28.93 -3.69 -0.61
C GLY A 842 -29.13 -2.18 -0.52
N LYS A 843 -28.07 -1.44 -0.85
CA LYS A 843 -28.02 0.02 -0.73
C LYS A 843 -27.53 0.68 -2.02
N LEU A 844 -28.32 1.63 -2.51
CA LEU A 844 -27.99 2.56 -3.59
C LEU A 844 -27.88 3.96 -2.97
N SER A 845 -26.67 4.50 -2.83
CA SER A 845 -26.50 5.80 -2.16
C SER A 845 -25.36 6.71 -2.58
N GLY A 846 -25.63 8.02 -2.68
CA GLY A 846 -24.61 9.01 -3.06
C GLY A 846 -24.22 8.94 -4.53
N ASN A 847 -25.10 8.45 -5.41
CA ASN A 847 -24.84 8.33 -6.84
C ASN A 847 -25.49 9.47 -7.62
N HIS A 848 -24.94 9.81 -8.79
CA HIS A 848 -25.46 10.83 -9.69
C HIS A 848 -25.95 10.19 -10.99
N PHE A 849 -27.23 10.35 -11.33
CA PHE A 849 -27.87 9.85 -12.54
C PHE A 849 -28.21 11.02 -13.46
N LEU A 850 -27.39 11.21 -14.49
CA LEU A 850 -27.33 12.43 -15.31
C LEU A 850 -27.70 12.12 -16.77
N GLY A 851 -28.83 12.67 -17.24
CA GLY A 851 -29.15 12.71 -18.67
C GLY A 851 -29.57 11.39 -19.33
N ALA A 852 -30.04 10.39 -18.58
CA ALA A 852 -30.57 9.15 -19.16
C ALA A 852 -31.77 9.44 -20.10
N LYS A 853 -31.83 8.78 -21.26
CA LYS A 853 -32.89 9.02 -22.26
C LYS A 853 -34.28 8.58 -21.80
N ALA A 854 -34.36 7.50 -21.02
CA ALA A 854 -35.56 7.07 -20.30
C ALA A 854 -35.42 7.42 -18.81
N SER A 855 -35.70 6.50 -17.89
CA SER A 855 -35.59 6.77 -16.45
C SER A 855 -34.15 6.69 -15.92
N GLY A 856 -33.81 7.46 -14.88
CA GLY A 856 -32.50 7.37 -14.23
C GLY A 856 -32.27 5.99 -13.59
N VAL A 857 -33.12 5.62 -12.64
CA VAL A 857 -33.14 4.28 -12.01
C VAL A 857 -34.53 3.66 -12.12
N ILE A 858 -34.57 2.35 -12.37
CA ILE A 858 -35.78 1.53 -12.25
C ILE A 858 -35.56 0.42 -11.23
N VAL A 859 -36.51 0.22 -10.33
CA VAL A 859 -36.57 -0.92 -9.41
C VAL A 859 -37.82 -1.74 -9.71
N ASN A 860 -37.64 -3.01 -10.08
CA ASN A 860 -38.69 -3.85 -10.67
C ASN A 860 -38.51 -5.32 -10.26
N PHE A 861 -39.26 -5.79 -9.25
CA PHE A 861 -39.12 -7.15 -8.72
C PHE A 861 -40.11 -8.12 -9.36
N GLY A 862 -39.65 -8.87 -10.37
CA GLY A 862 -40.44 -9.85 -11.11
C GLY A 862 -40.73 -11.17 -10.36
N TRP A 863 -40.01 -11.46 -9.27
CA TRP A 863 -40.15 -12.69 -8.50
C TRP A 863 -39.97 -12.46 -6.99
N VAL A 864 -40.51 -13.37 -6.18
CA VAL A 864 -40.59 -13.23 -4.72
C VAL A 864 -39.24 -13.47 -4.07
N GLY A 865 -38.60 -12.40 -3.58
CA GLY A 865 -37.43 -12.47 -2.72
C GLY A 865 -37.74 -13.04 -1.32
N ALA A 866 -36.72 -13.35 -0.54
CA ALA A 866 -36.92 -13.85 0.82
C ALA A 866 -37.67 -12.81 1.71
N PRO A 867 -38.60 -13.22 2.58
CA PRO A 867 -39.35 -12.30 3.44
C PRO A 867 -38.44 -11.44 4.31
N GLY A 868 -38.63 -10.11 4.27
CA GLY A 868 -37.90 -9.16 5.12
C GLY A 868 -36.64 -8.55 4.49
N THR A 869 -36.46 -8.70 3.17
CA THR A 869 -35.39 -8.05 2.41
C THR A 869 -35.65 -6.54 2.25
N THR A 870 -34.59 -5.73 2.26
CA THR A 870 -34.69 -4.26 2.22
C THR A 870 -33.78 -3.66 1.15
N VAL A 871 -34.31 -2.74 0.35
CA VAL A 871 -33.53 -1.88 -0.57
C VAL A 871 -33.57 -0.45 -0.06
N GLU A 872 -32.42 0.10 0.31
CA GLU A 872 -32.27 1.51 0.66
C GLU A 872 -31.80 2.33 -0.54
N ILE A 873 -32.59 3.33 -0.94
CA ILE A 873 -32.27 4.31 -1.98
C ILE A 873 -32.12 5.66 -1.28
N SER A 874 -30.88 6.10 -1.09
CA SER A 874 -30.57 7.25 -0.23
C SER A 874 -29.58 8.24 -0.80
N ASP A 875 -29.84 9.54 -0.64
CA ASP A 875 -28.85 10.59 -0.91
C ASP A 875 -28.31 10.60 -2.36
N ASN A 876 -29.10 10.15 -3.35
CA ASN A 876 -28.74 10.15 -4.77
C ASN A 876 -29.26 11.41 -5.49
N GLU A 877 -28.56 11.85 -6.54
CA GLU A 877 -29.02 12.91 -7.45
C GLU A 877 -29.57 12.31 -8.76
N PHE A 878 -30.74 12.76 -9.19
CA PHE A 878 -31.35 12.42 -10.48
C PHE A 878 -31.62 13.70 -11.27
N ALA A 879 -30.80 13.98 -12.28
CA ALA A 879 -30.86 15.22 -13.03
C ALA A 879 -31.00 15.02 -14.55
N GLY A 880 -32.01 15.67 -15.14
CA GLY A 880 -32.16 15.75 -16.60
C GLY A 880 -32.55 14.44 -17.31
N ASN A 881 -33.10 13.46 -16.59
CA ASN A 881 -33.48 12.18 -17.19
C ASN A 881 -34.85 12.27 -17.90
N GLY A 882 -35.06 11.43 -18.92
CA GLY A 882 -36.36 11.20 -19.55
C GLY A 882 -36.67 11.95 -20.85
N PHE A 883 -35.75 12.77 -21.38
CA PHE A 883 -36.03 13.58 -22.60
C PHE A 883 -35.76 12.87 -23.93
N GLY A 884 -35.35 11.60 -23.91
CA GLY A 884 -35.07 10.82 -25.12
C GLY A 884 -36.22 9.90 -25.52
N THR A 885 -36.07 9.26 -26.68
CA THR A 885 -37.01 8.26 -27.23
C THR A 885 -36.69 6.85 -26.70
N GLY A 886 -36.47 6.73 -25.39
CA GLY A 886 -36.14 5.46 -24.74
C GLY A 886 -37.35 4.53 -24.57
N ASP A 887 -37.17 3.45 -23.81
CA ASP A 887 -38.22 2.49 -23.49
C ASP A 887 -39.29 3.11 -22.59
N GLU A 888 -40.46 3.44 -23.16
CA GLU A 888 -41.57 4.10 -22.46
C GLU A 888 -42.26 3.21 -21.41
N THR A 889 -42.01 1.89 -21.40
CA THR A 889 -42.76 0.87 -20.63
C THR A 889 -42.86 1.18 -19.13
N TYR A 890 -41.84 1.84 -18.59
CA TYR A 890 -41.72 2.20 -17.17
C TYR A 890 -41.51 3.70 -16.92
N GLY A 891 -41.69 4.54 -17.95
CA GLY A 891 -41.71 6.00 -17.81
C GLY A 891 -40.37 6.73 -18.02
N HIS A 892 -40.44 8.05 -17.82
CA HIS A 892 -39.41 9.06 -18.12
C HIS A 892 -39.10 9.88 -16.86
N ASP A 893 -38.79 9.18 -15.77
CA ASP A 893 -38.72 9.72 -14.41
C ASP A 893 -37.28 9.67 -13.86
N GLY A 894 -36.96 10.42 -12.81
CA GLY A 894 -35.65 10.31 -12.15
C GLY A 894 -35.45 8.92 -11.54
N LEU A 895 -36.36 8.53 -10.65
CA LEU A 895 -36.45 7.21 -10.01
C LEU A 895 -37.86 6.62 -10.19
N THR A 896 -37.95 5.39 -10.72
CA THR A 896 -39.20 4.62 -10.82
C THR A 896 -39.14 3.36 -9.96
N VAL A 897 -40.21 3.11 -9.17
CA VAL A 897 -40.37 1.87 -8.38
C VAL A 897 -41.67 1.16 -8.79
N VAL A 898 -41.57 -0.11 -9.21
CA VAL A 898 -42.61 -0.85 -9.94
C VAL A 898 -43.06 -2.13 -9.22
N ASP A 899 -44.38 -2.30 -9.10
CA ASP A 899 -45.16 -3.55 -8.88
C ASP A 899 -44.50 -4.64 -8.02
N ILE A 900 -44.10 -4.28 -6.79
CA ILE A 900 -43.57 -5.23 -5.80
C ILE A 900 -44.70 -6.08 -5.23
N LYS A 901 -44.90 -7.27 -5.79
CA LYS A 901 -45.97 -8.20 -5.37
C LYS A 901 -45.70 -8.79 -3.99
N ASP A 902 -46.80 -9.05 -3.28
CA ASP A 902 -46.86 -9.78 -2.01
C ASP A 902 -46.09 -9.19 -0.81
N ASN A 903 -45.71 -7.91 -0.85
CA ASN A 903 -45.32 -7.12 0.34
C ASN A 903 -44.05 -7.64 1.08
N GLN A 904 -43.20 -8.44 0.41
CA GLN A 904 -42.05 -9.13 1.03
C GLN A 904 -40.73 -8.35 1.01
N VAL A 905 -40.58 -7.40 0.08
CA VAL A 905 -39.42 -6.50 -0.04
C VAL A 905 -39.83 -5.10 0.40
N ILE A 906 -39.03 -4.46 1.25
CA ILE A 906 -39.23 -3.07 1.69
C ILE A 906 -38.28 -2.16 0.93
N VAL A 907 -38.80 -1.20 0.16
CA VAL A 907 -37.97 -0.14 -0.44
C VAL A 907 -38.03 1.10 0.45
N VAL A 908 -36.88 1.58 0.91
CA VAL A 908 -36.75 2.80 1.72
C VAL A 908 -36.19 3.92 0.84
N VAL A 909 -36.92 5.02 0.69
CA VAL A 909 -36.52 6.17 -0.15
C VAL A 909 -36.34 7.40 0.73
N LYS A 910 -35.12 7.92 0.86
CA LYS A 910 -34.79 9.07 1.73
C LYS A 910 -33.70 9.97 1.15
N GLY A 911 -33.72 11.27 1.43
CA GLY A 911 -32.63 12.19 1.08
C GLY A 911 -32.32 12.36 -0.42
N ASN A 912 -33.13 11.80 -1.33
CA ASN A 912 -32.80 11.86 -2.77
C ASN A 912 -33.16 13.23 -3.37
N HIS A 913 -32.29 13.74 -4.24
CA HIS A 913 -32.43 15.03 -4.88
C HIS A 913 -32.78 14.86 -6.36
N THR A 914 -33.89 15.45 -6.80
CA THR A 914 -34.39 15.35 -8.17
C THR A 914 -34.47 16.73 -8.83
N LYS A 915 -34.04 16.80 -10.10
CA LYS A 915 -33.89 18.06 -10.82
C LYS A 915 -34.16 17.94 -12.32
N ASN A 916 -35.11 18.72 -12.81
CA ASN A 916 -35.41 18.89 -14.24
C ASN A 916 -35.58 17.57 -15.00
N ASN A 917 -36.17 16.52 -14.41
CA ASN A 917 -36.49 15.29 -15.15
C ASN A 917 -37.78 15.50 -15.97
N ALA A 918 -37.97 14.71 -17.04
CA ALA A 918 -39.02 14.97 -18.04
C ALA A 918 -40.45 14.83 -17.50
N ARG A 919 -40.66 14.03 -16.44
CA ARG A 919 -41.98 13.79 -15.84
C ARG A 919 -41.98 13.88 -14.31
N PHE A 920 -41.72 12.80 -13.59
CA PHE A 920 -41.56 12.81 -12.13
C PHE A 920 -40.08 12.84 -11.76
N GLY A 921 -39.76 13.45 -10.61
CA GLY A 921 -38.48 13.24 -9.94
C GLY A 921 -38.44 11.83 -9.34
N ILE A 922 -39.47 11.45 -8.57
CA ILE A 922 -39.64 10.11 -8.00
C ILE A 922 -41.06 9.62 -8.27
N ASN A 923 -41.21 8.44 -8.88
CA ASN A 923 -42.49 7.82 -9.21
C ASN A 923 -42.60 6.41 -8.61
N VAL A 924 -43.34 6.28 -7.51
CA VAL A 924 -43.72 4.99 -6.94
C VAL A 924 -45.10 4.59 -7.47
N ASN A 925 -45.18 3.40 -8.08
CA ASN A 925 -46.44 2.91 -8.62
C ASN A 925 -47.46 2.53 -7.51
N PRO A 926 -48.78 2.78 -7.71
CA PRO A 926 -49.81 2.43 -6.73
C PRO A 926 -49.80 0.93 -6.39
N GLY A 927 -49.90 0.60 -5.11
CA GLY A 927 -49.84 -0.78 -4.60
C GLY A 927 -48.45 -1.25 -4.17
N THR A 928 -47.40 -0.46 -4.44
CA THR A 928 -46.02 -0.79 -4.07
C THR A 928 -45.70 -0.48 -2.61
N ALA A 929 -45.01 -1.39 -1.92
CA ALA A 929 -44.57 -1.23 -0.53
C ALA A 929 -43.31 -0.36 -0.42
N VAL A 930 -43.49 0.96 -0.32
CA VAL A 930 -42.39 1.93 -0.12
C VAL A 930 -42.51 2.63 1.22
N VAL A 931 -41.39 2.75 1.92
CA VAL A 931 -41.22 3.56 3.13
C VAL A 931 -40.53 4.86 2.74
N ASP A 932 -41.23 5.98 2.86
CA ASP A 932 -40.64 7.31 2.77
C ASP A 932 -39.87 7.62 4.06
N GLY A 933 -38.54 7.71 3.96
CA GLY A 933 -37.67 8.09 5.07
C GLY A 933 -37.48 9.61 5.20
N GLY A 934 -38.12 10.41 4.35
CA GLY A 934 -38.03 11.87 4.36
C GLY A 934 -36.75 12.43 3.73
N GLY A 935 -36.66 13.76 3.69
CA GLY A 935 -35.49 14.48 3.15
C GLY A 935 -35.39 14.53 1.62
N ASN A 936 -36.29 13.85 0.89
CA ASN A 936 -36.31 13.90 -0.58
C ASN A 936 -36.67 15.32 -1.09
N THR A 937 -36.10 15.77 -2.20
CA THR A 937 -36.39 17.08 -2.82
C THR A 937 -36.62 16.98 -4.32
N THR A 938 -37.47 17.86 -4.86
CA THR A 938 -37.78 17.97 -6.30
C THR A 938 -37.72 19.42 -6.77
N SER A 939 -37.20 19.63 -7.98
CA SER A 939 -36.97 20.96 -8.55
C SER A 939 -37.07 20.92 -10.08
N GLY A 940 -38.05 21.61 -10.66
CA GLY A 940 -38.23 21.64 -12.12
C GLY A 940 -38.80 20.37 -12.76
N ASP A 941 -39.09 19.31 -11.98
CA ASP A 941 -39.75 18.09 -12.46
C ASP A 941 -41.27 18.35 -12.64
N PRO A 942 -41.86 18.22 -13.85
CA PRO A 942 -43.23 18.67 -14.14
C PRO A 942 -44.35 18.05 -13.29
N GLN A 943 -44.17 16.81 -12.82
CA GLN A 943 -45.15 16.09 -11.99
C GLN A 943 -44.67 15.90 -10.53
N GLY A 944 -43.49 16.45 -10.16
CA GLY A 944 -42.93 16.38 -8.82
C GLY A 944 -42.62 14.95 -8.37
N CYS A 945 -43.05 14.58 -7.15
CA CYS A 945 -42.91 13.22 -6.62
C CYS A 945 -44.27 12.56 -6.37
N ARG A 946 -44.32 11.24 -6.55
CA ARG A 946 -45.52 10.40 -6.36
C ARG A 946 -45.21 9.21 -5.47
N GLY A 947 -46.03 9.01 -4.43
CA GLY A 947 -45.91 7.93 -3.45
C GLY A 947 -44.85 8.15 -2.36
N VAL A 948 -44.04 9.20 -2.48
CA VAL A 948 -43.17 9.74 -1.42
C VAL A 948 -43.37 11.26 -1.32
N VAL A 949 -43.03 11.85 -0.18
CA VAL A 949 -43.05 13.30 0.05
C VAL A 949 -41.71 13.89 -0.37
N CYS A 950 -41.77 14.90 -1.25
CA CYS A 950 -40.60 15.71 -1.60
C CYS A 950 -40.81 17.16 -1.19
N GLY A 951 -39.79 17.75 -0.58
CA GLY A 951 -39.68 19.20 -0.42
C GLY A 951 -39.42 19.90 -1.75
N ARG A 952 -39.69 21.20 -1.82
CA ARG A 952 -39.15 22.03 -2.90
C ARG A 952 -37.64 22.19 -2.67
N GLY A 953 -36.84 21.74 -3.63
CA GLY A 953 -35.38 21.99 -3.67
C GLY A 953 -35.04 23.41 -4.07
#